data_AF-A0A2W4ZRB9-F1
#
_entry.id   AF-A0A2W4ZRB9-F1
#
_cell.length_a   1.000
_cell.length_b   1.000
_cell.length_c   1.000
_cell.angle_alpha   90.00
_cell.angle_beta   90.00
_cell.angle_gamma   90.00
#
_symmetry.space_group_name_H-M   'P 1'
#
loop_
_entity.id
_entity.type
_entity.pdbx_description
1 polymer ?
#
loop_
_entity_poly.entity_id
_entity_poly.type
_entity_poly.pdbx_seq_one_letter_code
_entity_poly.pdbx_strand_id
1 'polypeptide(L)'
;MAPLAADLEKAIALCSTEWLKTLLRELLPKVANLPNTTAGHRQAQQWDALVKSRMAQRGLSTPNQQKNPITDVRRVLKAIDAEHPALDDVGFSPEEWTAINMPSEQAVGDRTAKSINDPDEIARRASVLLQSDSWSELAAGLAVATGRRAAEVIQTAQFKLASKWSVWFAGAVKRRGEPIPLEFELPTLVEAASVISATKRLRKLLDTEGMSNREINRAYSNAIAQACDRTFADLVPVREGKDNLYTHLFRSVYSTIATFWYCPPAVPELEFRAAIQGHYKVLEAGQAELRRSLAASRHYFDYEIADNVIAKHQGQRKGIKLVLPGVEVISAFRAPIEAPTEVQSEEPVMSRIGITEDDKQRVLSIQDELSLGTQQDAMQVILDAADTAISLAGELDCQPVEVGVRVGELSQQVQTLQAKLSEAERMLSMGTGSAGTNKVIEQSLAMAHEFNSHLKGENERLKEQLGDRMRENQELQTQLGQFQAMQHQLQQFQQLFNQAGGQSVGNSQPPQATTQPVANSFQPQRAMATAQAQQPVSSGQNNQSAGRSLSKSEQIDREVEQLIREIMQYNDQQAADDSERWQVNQSTLKQLTTTHQNVIKRVIEGDIASELQAHHDQYGLHGRMANRGKDIDLLKTALGINK
;
A
#
# COMPACT_ATOMS: atom_id res chain seq x y z
N MET A 1 39.02 -28.67 -5.24
CA MET A 1 38.46 -27.64 -6.14
C MET A 1 37.05 -27.98 -6.68
N ALA A 2 36.69 -29.26 -6.90
CA ALA A 2 35.34 -29.64 -7.34
C ALA A 2 34.15 -29.28 -6.41
N PRO A 3 34.24 -29.32 -5.06
CA PRO A 3 33.07 -29.03 -4.21
C PRO A 3 32.67 -27.54 -4.22
N LEU A 4 33.64 -26.63 -4.24
CA LEU A 4 33.39 -25.18 -4.22
C LEU A 4 32.64 -24.70 -5.48
N ALA A 5 32.94 -25.30 -6.65
CA ALA A 5 32.27 -24.96 -7.91
C ALA A 5 30.80 -25.45 -7.93
N ALA A 6 30.50 -26.60 -7.33
CA ALA A 6 29.15 -27.14 -7.24
C ALA A 6 28.25 -26.32 -6.29
N ASP A 7 28.83 -25.80 -5.19
CA ASP A 7 28.10 -24.96 -4.24
C ASP A 7 27.82 -23.56 -4.79
N LEU A 8 28.73 -23.02 -5.62
CA LEU A 8 28.50 -21.76 -6.34
C LEU A 8 27.37 -21.85 -7.37
N GLU A 9 27.30 -22.94 -8.16
CA GLU A 9 26.20 -23.10 -9.13
C GLU A 9 24.84 -23.25 -8.43
N LYS A 10 24.77 -23.93 -7.29
CA LYS A 10 23.54 -24.00 -6.47
C LYS A 10 23.12 -22.61 -5.98
N ALA A 11 24.08 -21.79 -5.52
CA ALA A 11 23.79 -20.43 -5.09
C ALA A 11 23.31 -19.57 -6.27
N ILE A 12 23.97 -19.63 -7.43
CA ILE A 12 23.60 -18.90 -8.65
C ILE A 12 22.20 -19.28 -9.14
N ALA A 13 21.78 -20.54 -8.97
CA ALA A 13 20.43 -20.98 -9.34
C ALA A 13 19.30 -20.21 -8.62
N LEU A 14 19.58 -19.56 -7.49
CA LEU A 14 18.62 -18.70 -6.76
C LEU A 14 18.35 -17.36 -7.45
N CYS A 15 19.22 -16.95 -8.38
CA CYS A 15 19.03 -15.75 -9.18
C CYS A 15 17.91 -15.97 -10.20
N SER A 16 17.07 -14.95 -10.43
CA SER A 16 15.92 -15.10 -11.32
C SER A 16 16.18 -14.90 -12.80
N THR A 17 17.27 -14.22 -13.17
CA THR A 17 17.48 -13.79 -14.55
C THR A 17 18.71 -14.47 -15.15
N GLU A 18 18.54 -15.10 -16.31
CA GLU A 18 19.61 -15.88 -16.94
C GLU A 18 20.87 -15.06 -17.24
N TRP A 19 20.72 -13.80 -17.70
CA TRP A 19 21.88 -12.95 -17.94
C TRP A 19 22.65 -12.65 -16.64
N LEU A 20 21.96 -12.50 -15.51
CA LEU A 20 22.58 -12.24 -14.21
C LEU A 20 23.24 -13.52 -13.68
N LYS A 21 22.66 -14.70 -13.94
CA LYS A 21 23.34 -15.99 -13.67
C LYS A 21 24.65 -16.08 -14.45
N THR A 22 24.63 -15.78 -15.75
CA THR A 22 25.84 -15.79 -16.59
C THR A 22 26.89 -14.79 -16.07
N LEU A 23 26.46 -13.58 -15.70
CA LEU A 23 27.36 -12.58 -15.11
C LEU A 23 27.96 -13.06 -13.78
N LEU A 24 27.15 -13.66 -12.91
CA LEU A 24 27.61 -14.17 -11.62
C LEU A 24 28.55 -15.37 -11.78
N ARG A 25 28.36 -16.24 -12.77
CA ARG A 25 29.34 -17.30 -13.05
C ARG A 25 30.75 -16.75 -13.33
N GLU A 26 30.83 -15.62 -14.03
CA GLU A 26 32.10 -14.93 -14.31
C GLU A 26 32.67 -14.23 -13.06
N LEU A 27 31.83 -13.52 -12.32
CA LEU A 27 32.29 -12.58 -11.30
C LEU A 27 32.33 -13.13 -9.88
N LEU A 28 31.43 -14.05 -9.53
CA LEU A 28 31.27 -14.57 -8.17
C LEU A 28 32.53 -15.30 -7.63
N PRO A 29 33.30 -16.05 -8.43
CA PRO A 29 34.54 -16.67 -7.96
C PRO A 29 35.57 -15.67 -7.41
N LYS A 30 35.51 -14.40 -7.84
CA LYS A 30 36.41 -13.34 -7.37
C LYS A 30 36.12 -12.86 -5.95
N VAL A 31 34.95 -13.20 -5.40
CA VAL A 31 34.50 -12.74 -4.09
C VAL A 31 34.05 -13.86 -3.15
N ALA A 32 33.89 -15.09 -3.65
CA ALA A 32 33.34 -16.23 -2.90
C ALA A 32 34.10 -16.59 -1.61
N ASN A 33 35.40 -16.32 -1.53
CA ASN A 33 36.26 -16.64 -0.38
C ASN A 33 36.91 -15.38 0.21
N LEU A 34 36.18 -14.27 0.23
CA LEU A 34 36.71 -13.00 0.76
C LEU A 34 36.97 -13.10 2.27
N PRO A 35 38.18 -12.76 2.74
CA PRO A 35 38.44 -12.67 4.17
C PRO A 35 37.82 -11.40 4.77
N ASN A 36 37.32 -11.48 6.01
CA ASN A 36 36.83 -10.33 6.77
C ASN A 36 38.02 -9.44 7.22
N THR A 37 38.55 -8.66 6.30
CA THR A 37 39.71 -7.77 6.49
C THR A 37 39.52 -6.50 5.66
N THR A 38 40.22 -5.41 5.99
CA THR A 38 40.16 -4.15 5.22
C THR A 38 40.50 -4.31 3.74
N ALA A 39 41.38 -5.27 3.39
CA ALA A 39 41.66 -5.59 2.00
C ALA A 39 40.48 -6.32 1.34
N GLY A 40 39.85 -7.25 2.05
CA GLY A 40 38.66 -7.96 1.61
C GLY A 40 37.46 -7.02 1.37
N HIS A 41 37.19 -6.10 2.28
CA HIS A 41 36.14 -5.08 2.10
C HIS A 41 36.39 -4.19 0.88
N ARG A 42 37.63 -3.72 0.67
CA ARG A 42 37.98 -2.97 -0.55
C ARG A 42 37.74 -3.78 -1.83
N GLN A 43 38.07 -5.06 -1.81
CA GLN A 43 37.80 -5.95 -2.94
C GLN A 43 36.30 -6.17 -3.15
N ALA A 44 35.50 -6.26 -2.09
CA ALA A 44 34.04 -6.33 -2.17
C ALA A 44 33.43 -5.06 -2.79
N GLN A 45 33.91 -3.88 -2.40
CA GLN A 45 33.47 -2.59 -2.96
C GLN A 45 33.80 -2.46 -4.45
N GLN A 46 35.02 -2.84 -4.85
CA GLN A 46 35.43 -2.86 -6.26
C GLN A 46 34.57 -3.85 -7.08
N TRP A 47 34.23 -4.98 -6.47
CA TRP A 47 33.37 -5.96 -7.10
C TRP A 47 31.93 -5.48 -7.24
N ASP A 48 31.35 -4.84 -6.22
CA ASP A 48 30.03 -4.21 -6.28
C ASP A 48 29.97 -3.17 -7.41
N ALA A 49 30.98 -2.30 -7.49
CA ALA A 49 31.10 -1.30 -8.55
C ALA A 49 31.18 -1.95 -9.94
N LEU A 50 31.93 -3.04 -10.09
CA LEU A 50 32.02 -3.79 -11.33
C LEU A 50 30.67 -4.41 -11.72
N VAL A 51 29.97 -5.03 -10.76
CA VAL A 51 28.65 -5.61 -10.98
C VAL A 51 27.65 -4.53 -11.43
N LYS A 52 27.60 -3.39 -10.73
CA LYS A 52 26.75 -2.25 -11.12
C LYS A 52 27.13 -1.68 -12.48
N SER A 53 28.42 -1.58 -12.81
CA SER A 53 28.88 -1.16 -14.14
C SER A 53 28.40 -2.11 -15.23
N ARG A 54 28.43 -3.42 -15.00
CA ARG A 54 27.91 -4.43 -15.94
C ARG A 54 26.40 -4.35 -16.11
N MET A 55 25.67 -4.01 -15.04
CA MET A 55 24.23 -3.72 -15.11
C MET A 55 23.95 -2.45 -15.93
N ALA A 56 24.73 -1.37 -15.71
CA ALA A 56 24.60 -0.12 -16.43
C ALA A 56 24.87 -0.28 -17.95
N GLN A 57 25.85 -1.09 -18.33
CA GLN A 57 26.12 -1.45 -19.73
C GLN A 57 24.92 -2.14 -20.42
N ARG A 58 24.01 -2.74 -19.64
CA ARG A 58 22.76 -3.35 -20.13
C ARG A 58 21.55 -2.41 -20.02
N GLY A 59 21.77 -1.11 -19.78
CA GLY A 59 20.71 -0.11 -19.67
C GLY A 59 20.07 0.02 -18.28
N LEU A 60 20.58 -0.69 -17.26
CA LEU A 60 20.14 -0.56 -15.86
C LEU A 60 21.05 0.45 -15.14
N SER A 61 20.94 1.74 -15.49
CA SER A 61 21.86 2.79 -15.02
C SER A 61 21.43 3.45 -13.71
N THR A 62 20.17 3.31 -13.30
CA THR A 62 19.65 3.94 -12.07
C THR A 62 19.56 2.95 -10.89
N PRO A 63 19.70 3.41 -9.64
CA PRO A 63 19.56 2.55 -8.46
C PRO A 63 18.23 1.79 -8.41
N ASN A 64 17.13 2.44 -8.81
CA ASN A 64 15.81 1.80 -8.85
C ASN A 64 15.72 0.65 -9.86
N GLN A 65 16.36 0.79 -11.03
CA GLN A 65 16.46 -0.30 -12.03
C GLN A 65 17.33 -1.45 -11.53
N GLN A 66 18.41 -1.14 -10.80
CA GLN A 66 19.35 -2.13 -10.28
C GLN A 66 18.84 -2.85 -9.02
N LYS A 67 17.83 -2.31 -8.33
CA LYS A 67 17.32 -2.80 -7.04
C LYS A 67 17.08 -4.32 -7.01
N ASN A 68 16.32 -4.84 -7.97
CA ASN A 68 15.96 -6.25 -8.00
C ASN A 68 17.17 -7.15 -8.36
N PRO A 69 17.96 -6.84 -9.41
CA PRO A 69 19.22 -7.53 -9.67
C PRO A 69 20.17 -7.57 -8.47
N ILE A 70 20.41 -6.44 -7.79
CA ILE A 70 21.29 -6.38 -6.60
C ILE A 70 20.72 -7.18 -5.42
N THR A 71 19.40 -7.22 -5.27
CA THR A 71 18.75 -8.09 -4.27
C THR A 71 19.01 -9.56 -4.56
N ASP A 72 18.92 -9.99 -5.84
CA ASP A 72 19.25 -11.35 -6.24
C ASP A 72 20.76 -11.62 -6.01
N VAL A 73 21.66 -10.67 -6.29
CA VAL A 73 23.11 -10.79 -6.01
C VAL A 73 23.37 -11.04 -4.52
N ARG A 74 22.80 -10.20 -3.64
CA ARG A 74 22.93 -10.37 -2.17
C ARG A 74 22.36 -11.71 -1.70
N ARG A 75 21.29 -12.20 -2.34
CA ARG A 75 20.72 -13.52 -2.04
C ARG A 75 21.67 -14.65 -2.40
N VAL A 76 22.38 -14.54 -3.52
CA VAL A 76 23.41 -15.51 -3.93
C VAL A 76 24.56 -15.52 -2.92
N LEU A 77 25.04 -14.34 -2.50
CA LEU A 77 26.09 -14.25 -1.48
C LEU A 77 25.68 -14.92 -0.16
N LYS A 78 24.45 -14.64 0.32
CA LYS A 78 23.89 -15.29 1.52
C LYS A 78 23.76 -16.81 1.42
N ALA A 79 23.62 -17.34 0.21
CA ALA A 79 23.52 -18.79 -0.01
C ALA A 79 24.88 -19.48 -0.02
N ILE A 80 25.96 -18.73 -0.29
CA ILE A 80 27.34 -19.21 -0.14
C ILE A 80 27.70 -19.22 1.35
N ASP A 81 27.49 -18.08 2.01
CA ASP A 81 27.70 -17.91 3.44
C ASP A 81 26.70 -16.86 3.96
N ALA A 82 25.95 -17.21 5.01
CA ALA A 82 24.93 -16.35 5.58
C ALA A 82 25.53 -15.03 6.11
N GLU A 83 26.76 -15.08 6.62
CA GLU A 83 27.52 -13.97 7.20
C GLU A 83 28.69 -13.53 6.29
N HIS A 84 28.54 -13.73 4.98
CA HIS A 84 29.59 -13.44 4.00
C HIS A 84 30.07 -11.97 4.12
N PRO A 85 31.38 -11.68 4.28
CA PRO A 85 31.89 -10.32 4.54
C PRO A 85 31.50 -9.26 3.50
N ALA A 86 31.37 -9.66 2.24
CA ALA A 86 30.91 -8.77 1.17
C ALA A 86 29.47 -8.25 1.35
N LEU A 87 28.65 -8.82 2.25
CA LEU A 87 27.29 -8.34 2.50
C LEU A 87 27.25 -6.96 3.16
N ASP A 88 28.34 -6.51 3.76
CA ASP A 88 28.45 -5.16 4.33
C ASP A 88 28.68 -4.11 3.25
N ASP A 89 29.37 -4.47 2.15
CA ASP A 89 29.77 -3.54 1.10
C ASP A 89 28.90 -3.63 -0.18
N VAL A 90 28.37 -4.82 -0.50
CA VAL A 90 27.62 -5.07 -1.75
C VAL A 90 26.16 -4.66 -1.57
N GLY A 91 25.71 -3.59 -2.19
CA GLY A 91 24.34 -3.13 -2.01
C GLY A 91 24.15 -1.67 -2.41
N PHE A 92 23.17 -1.03 -1.79
CA PHE A 92 22.95 0.41 -1.96
C PHE A 92 23.40 1.14 -0.70
N SER A 93 24.05 2.26 -0.91
CA SER A 93 24.32 3.27 0.12
C SER A 93 23.01 3.83 0.70
N PRO A 94 23.06 4.46 1.89
CA PRO A 94 21.90 5.15 2.47
C PRO A 94 21.29 6.19 1.53
N GLU A 95 22.12 6.91 0.76
CA GLU A 95 21.70 7.92 -0.20
C GLU A 95 20.98 7.29 -1.40
N GLU A 96 21.52 6.18 -1.92
CA GLU A 96 20.86 5.41 -2.98
C GLU A 96 19.53 4.82 -2.50
N TRP A 97 19.46 4.31 -1.26
CA TRP A 97 18.20 3.83 -0.68
C TRP A 97 17.18 4.95 -0.53
N THR A 98 17.63 6.12 -0.11
CA THR A 98 16.80 7.33 -0.06
C THR A 98 16.28 7.67 -1.45
N ALA A 99 17.14 7.71 -2.48
CA ALA A 99 16.73 7.97 -3.86
C ALA A 99 15.77 6.91 -4.42
N ILE A 100 15.90 5.64 -4.01
CA ILE A 100 15.01 4.54 -4.40
C ILE A 100 13.63 4.69 -3.73
N ASN A 101 13.59 5.04 -2.45
CA ASN A 101 12.36 5.01 -1.65
C ASN A 101 11.58 6.34 -1.70
N MET A 102 12.29 7.47 -1.75
CA MET A 102 11.72 8.82 -1.71
C MET A 102 10.62 9.06 -2.77
N PRO A 103 10.78 8.68 -4.05
CA PRO A 103 9.71 8.84 -5.03
C PRO A 103 8.44 8.05 -4.66
N SER A 104 8.61 6.86 -4.07
CA SER A 104 7.47 6.04 -3.66
C SER A 104 6.77 6.57 -2.41
N GLU A 105 7.51 7.23 -1.51
CA GLU A 105 6.99 7.87 -0.30
C GLU A 105 6.30 9.19 -0.62
N GLN A 106 6.90 10.04 -1.45
CA GLN A 106 6.28 11.26 -1.98
C GLN A 106 5.00 10.93 -2.73
N ALA A 107 5.05 9.97 -3.65
CA ALA A 107 3.87 9.50 -4.37
C ALA A 107 2.83 8.80 -3.48
N VAL A 108 3.10 8.53 -2.19
CA VAL A 108 2.09 8.10 -1.20
C VAL A 108 1.52 9.31 -0.46
N GLY A 109 2.36 10.31 -0.14
CA GLY A 109 1.94 11.57 0.47
C GLY A 109 1.04 12.42 -0.43
N ASP A 110 1.31 12.43 -1.73
CA ASP A 110 0.57 13.23 -2.73
C ASP A 110 -0.77 12.57 -3.15
N ARG A 111 -1.11 11.39 -2.60
CA ARG A 111 -2.33 10.68 -3.03
C ARG A 111 -3.57 11.27 -2.41
N THR A 112 -4.55 11.54 -3.25
CA THR A 112 -5.93 11.76 -2.82
C THR A 112 -6.69 10.44 -2.79
N ALA A 113 -7.46 10.21 -1.73
CA ALA A 113 -8.34 9.05 -1.62
C ALA A 113 -9.43 9.11 -2.71
N LYS A 114 -9.73 7.96 -3.32
CA LYS A 114 -10.82 7.85 -4.30
C LYS A 114 -12.07 7.27 -3.66
N SER A 115 -13.23 7.82 -3.99
CA SER A 115 -14.49 7.44 -3.35
C SER A 115 -15.05 6.13 -3.93
N ILE A 116 -15.51 5.23 -3.04
CA ILE A 116 -16.24 3.99 -3.35
C ILE A 116 -17.74 4.27 -3.20
N ASN A 117 -18.48 4.14 -4.28
CA ASN A 117 -19.91 4.50 -4.35
C ASN A 117 -20.87 3.35 -4.03
N ASP A 118 -20.45 2.10 -4.21
CA ASP A 118 -21.32 0.94 -4.01
C ASP A 118 -20.55 -0.26 -3.41
N PRO A 119 -20.28 -0.23 -2.09
CA PRO A 119 -19.54 -1.30 -1.42
C PRO A 119 -20.30 -2.63 -1.41
N ASP A 120 -21.64 -2.61 -1.38
CA ASP A 120 -22.46 -3.82 -1.38
C ASP A 120 -22.45 -4.51 -2.74
N GLU A 121 -22.51 -3.75 -3.84
CA GLU A 121 -22.40 -4.32 -5.19
C GLU A 121 -21.01 -4.94 -5.43
N ILE A 122 -19.94 -4.35 -4.91
CA ILE A 122 -18.60 -4.95 -4.95
C ILE A 122 -18.59 -6.32 -4.25
N ALA A 123 -19.17 -6.42 -3.06
CA ALA A 123 -19.26 -7.70 -2.35
C ALA A 123 -20.19 -8.71 -3.04
N ARG A 124 -21.30 -8.25 -3.62
CA ARG A 124 -22.21 -9.10 -4.38
C ARG A 124 -21.52 -9.71 -5.59
N ARG A 125 -20.79 -8.90 -6.38
CA ARG A 125 -20.02 -9.40 -7.53
C ARG A 125 -18.89 -10.33 -7.10
N ALA A 126 -18.20 -10.03 -5.99
CA ALA A 126 -17.23 -10.97 -5.41
C ALA A 126 -17.89 -12.32 -5.06
N SER A 127 -19.08 -12.31 -4.47
CA SER A 127 -19.87 -13.52 -4.17
C SER A 127 -20.20 -14.33 -5.43
N VAL A 128 -20.58 -13.66 -6.52
CA VAL A 128 -20.82 -14.31 -7.83
C VAL A 128 -19.55 -14.96 -8.36
N LEU A 129 -18.41 -14.26 -8.32
CA LEU A 129 -17.12 -14.81 -8.75
C LEU A 129 -16.71 -16.03 -7.92
N LEU A 130 -17.03 -16.05 -6.61
CA LEU A 130 -16.78 -17.21 -5.76
C LEU A 130 -17.56 -18.46 -6.17
N GLN A 131 -18.60 -18.33 -7.01
CA GLN A 131 -19.36 -19.46 -7.56
C GLN A 131 -18.88 -19.91 -8.93
N SER A 132 -18.02 -19.15 -9.60
CA SER A 132 -17.49 -19.48 -10.92
C SER A 132 -16.69 -20.79 -10.93
N ASP A 133 -16.66 -21.47 -12.07
CA ASP A 133 -15.78 -22.61 -12.33
C ASP A 133 -14.41 -22.18 -12.90
N SER A 134 -14.28 -20.90 -13.29
CA SER A 134 -13.00 -20.34 -13.72
C SER A 134 -12.10 -20.08 -12.51
N TRP A 135 -10.93 -20.72 -12.48
CA TRP A 135 -9.94 -20.52 -11.41
C TRP A 135 -9.56 -19.05 -11.22
N SER A 136 -9.49 -18.29 -12.33
CA SER A 136 -9.07 -16.88 -12.32
C SER A 136 -10.13 -15.98 -11.69
N GLU A 137 -11.40 -16.29 -11.93
CA GLU A 137 -12.54 -15.59 -11.33
C GLU A 137 -12.70 -15.97 -9.87
N LEU A 138 -12.59 -17.26 -9.52
CA LEU A 138 -12.56 -17.71 -8.12
C LEU A 138 -11.47 -16.99 -7.32
N ALA A 139 -10.25 -16.93 -7.87
CA ALA A 139 -9.13 -16.25 -7.22
C ALA A 139 -9.35 -14.73 -7.12
N ALA A 140 -9.96 -14.09 -8.13
CA ALA A 140 -10.35 -12.70 -8.07
C ALA A 140 -11.39 -12.44 -6.97
N GLY A 141 -12.47 -13.24 -6.92
CA GLY A 141 -13.50 -13.16 -5.88
C GLY A 141 -12.92 -13.33 -4.48
N LEU A 142 -12.02 -14.29 -4.28
CA LEU A 142 -11.33 -14.50 -3.01
C LEU A 142 -10.45 -13.32 -2.62
N ALA A 143 -9.70 -12.74 -3.57
CA ALA A 143 -8.85 -11.58 -3.33
C ALA A 143 -9.68 -10.35 -2.90
N VAL A 144 -10.83 -10.11 -3.54
CA VAL A 144 -11.75 -9.01 -3.16
C VAL A 144 -12.39 -9.27 -1.79
N ALA A 145 -12.91 -10.49 -1.57
CA ALA A 145 -13.65 -10.82 -0.36
C ALA A 145 -12.81 -10.83 0.92
N THR A 146 -11.50 -11.07 0.82
CA THR A 146 -10.58 -11.26 1.97
C THR A 146 -9.43 -10.26 2.03
N GLY A 147 -9.24 -9.47 0.96
CA GLY A 147 -8.07 -8.61 0.80
C GLY A 147 -6.74 -9.38 0.89
N ARG A 148 -6.68 -10.65 0.48
CA ARG A 148 -5.41 -11.40 0.42
C ARG A 148 -4.71 -11.18 -0.93
N ARG A 149 -3.38 -11.32 -0.96
CA ARG A 149 -2.59 -11.18 -2.18
C ARG A 149 -2.82 -12.37 -3.12
N ALA A 150 -2.60 -12.21 -4.42
CA ALA A 150 -2.76 -13.29 -5.40
C ALA A 150 -2.00 -14.57 -5.00
N ALA A 151 -0.70 -14.46 -4.67
CA ALA A 151 0.09 -15.61 -4.23
C ALA A 151 -0.43 -16.25 -2.93
N GLU A 152 -0.96 -15.44 -2.00
CA GLU A 152 -1.59 -15.96 -0.77
C GLU A 152 -2.86 -16.74 -1.15
N VAL A 153 -3.77 -16.12 -1.90
CA VAL A 153 -5.04 -16.73 -2.34
C VAL A 153 -4.82 -18.03 -3.10
N ILE A 154 -3.82 -18.10 -3.99
CA ILE A 154 -3.57 -19.26 -4.86
C ILE A 154 -2.84 -20.40 -4.15
N GLN A 155 -1.94 -20.12 -3.21
CA GLN A 155 -1.07 -21.16 -2.65
C GLN A 155 -1.17 -21.26 -1.13
N THR A 156 -0.82 -20.19 -0.41
CA THR A 156 -0.50 -20.32 1.03
C THR A 156 -1.68 -20.10 1.96
N ALA A 157 -2.75 -19.44 1.51
CA ALA A 157 -3.88 -19.07 2.36
C ALA A 157 -4.59 -20.31 2.91
N GLN A 158 -4.75 -20.32 4.24
CA GLN A 158 -5.59 -21.26 4.96
C GLN A 158 -6.66 -20.47 5.70
N PHE A 159 -7.92 -20.83 5.48
CA PHE A 159 -9.06 -20.19 6.14
C PHE A 159 -9.81 -21.22 6.99
N LYS A 160 -10.01 -20.88 8.26
CA LYS A 160 -10.91 -21.62 9.18
C LYS A 160 -12.05 -20.69 9.58
N LEU A 161 -13.23 -21.25 9.80
CA LEU A 161 -14.41 -20.48 10.19
C LEU A 161 -14.18 -19.86 11.57
N ALA A 162 -14.45 -18.56 11.72
CA ALA A 162 -14.45 -17.87 13.02
C ALA A 162 -15.88 -17.44 13.40
N SER A 163 -16.57 -16.75 12.49
CA SER A 163 -17.99 -16.43 12.58
C SER A 163 -18.65 -16.53 11.21
N LYS A 164 -19.93 -16.15 11.08
CA LYS A 164 -20.63 -16.11 9.79
C LYS A 164 -19.94 -15.19 8.77
N TRP A 165 -19.28 -14.13 9.24
CA TRP A 165 -18.65 -13.09 8.41
C TRP A 165 -17.16 -12.88 8.73
N SER A 166 -16.51 -13.83 9.40
CA SER A 166 -15.07 -13.77 9.66
C SER A 166 -14.42 -15.14 9.61
N VAL A 167 -13.12 -15.14 9.29
CA VAL A 167 -12.29 -16.34 9.20
C VAL A 167 -10.97 -16.13 9.94
N TRP A 168 -10.45 -17.20 10.54
CA TRP A 168 -9.05 -17.29 10.92
C TRP A 168 -8.20 -17.51 9.68
N PHE A 169 -7.20 -16.67 9.48
CA PHE A 169 -6.28 -16.72 8.36
C PHE A 169 -4.87 -17.07 8.83
N ALA A 170 -4.26 -18.05 8.14
CA ALA A 170 -2.84 -18.37 8.23
C ALA A 170 -2.21 -18.42 6.82
N GLY A 171 -0.87 -18.35 6.77
CA GLY A 171 -0.11 -18.45 5.52
C GLY A 171 0.32 -17.13 4.89
N ALA A 172 0.56 -16.09 5.70
CA ALA A 172 1.07 -14.81 5.21
C ALA A 172 2.45 -14.95 4.54
N VAL A 173 2.56 -14.57 3.26
CA VAL A 173 3.75 -14.78 2.42
C VAL A 173 5.02 -14.12 2.98
N LYS A 174 4.89 -12.95 3.62
CA LYS A 174 6.04 -12.14 4.09
C LYS A 174 6.69 -12.65 5.38
N ARG A 175 6.17 -13.72 6.01
CA ARG A 175 6.65 -14.24 7.30
C ARG A 175 7.06 -15.72 7.24
N ARG A 176 7.31 -16.23 6.03
CA ARG A 176 7.73 -17.63 5.82
C ARG A 176 9.14 -17.81 6.41
N GLY A 177 9.26 -18.63 7.45
CA GLY A 177 10.52 -18.91 8.15
C GLY A 177 10.67 -18.28 9.53
N GLU A 178 9.67 -17.54 10.00
CA GLU A 178 9.64 -17.08 11.40
C GLU A 178 9.19 -18.21 12.35
N PRO A 179 9.70 -18.26 13.59
CA PRO A 179 9.43 -19.34 14.53
C PRO A 179 7.95 -19.41 14.95
N ILE A 180 7.22 -18.29 14.85
CA ILE A 180 5.80 -18.21 15.21
C ILE A 180 4.98 -17.96 13.94
N PRO A 181 4.13 -18.92 13.51
CA PRO A 181 3.23 -18.70 12.39
C PRO A 181 2.23 -17.59 12.73
N LEU A 182 2.11 -16.60 11.85
CA LEU A 182 1.12 -15.54 11.99
C LEU A 182 -0.27 -16.07 11.63
N GLU A 183 -1.11 -16.26 12.64
CA GLU A 183 -2.54 -16.56 12.54
C GLU A 183 -3.34 -15.41 13.16
N PHE A 184 -4.36 -14.92 12.46
CA PHE A 184 -5.23 -13.85 12.96
C PHE A 184 -6.60 -13.91 12.30
N GLU A 185 -7.61 -13.38 12.99
CA GLU A 185 -8.97 -13.28 12.47
C GLU A 185 -9.12 -12.06 11.56
N LEU A 186 -9.82 -12.23 10.43
CA LEU A 186 -10.21 -11.14 9.54
C LEU A 186 -11.69 -11.28 9.13
N PRO A 187 -12.42 -10.17 8.95
CA PRO A 187 -13.77 -10.19 8.41
C PRO A 187 -13.76 -10.50 6.91
N THR A 188 -14.83 -11.08 6.39
CA THR A 188 -15.02 -11.36 4.96
C THR A 188 -16.17 -10.52 4.42
N LEU A 189 -16.03 -9.98 3.20
CA LEU A 189 -17.09 -9.17 2.59
C LEU A 189 -18.32 -10.00 2.16
N VAL A 190 -18.16 -11.32 2.13
CA VAL A 190 -19.19 -12.32 1.83
C VAL A 190 -19.22 -13.34 2.97
N GLU A 191 -20.20 -14.23 3.01
CA GLU A 191 -20.27 -15.26 4.07
C GLU A 191 -19.00 -16.12 4.09
N ALA A 192 -18.45 -16.33 5.29
CA ALA A 192 -17.18 -17.01 5.52
C ALA A 192 -17.18 -18.45 4.95
N ALA A 193 -18.33 -19.14 5.02
CA ALA A 193 -18.50 -20.46 4.43
C ALA A 193 -18.22 -20.49 2.92
N SER A 194 -18.64 -19.43 2.19
CA SER A 194 -18.39 -19.30 0.75
C SER A 194 -16.90 -19.12 0.46
N VAL A 195 -16.19 -18.34 1.27
CA VAL A 195 -14.73 -18.15 1.16
C VAL A 195 -13.98 -19.47 1.35
N ILE A 196 -14.34 -20.24 2.38
CA ILE A 196 -13.71 -21.52 2.68
C ILE A 196 -13.98 -22.53 1.55
N SER A 197 -15.23 -22.62 1.09
CA SER A 197 -15.60 -23.51 -0.02
C SER A 197 -14.88 -23.16 -1.32
N ALA A 198 -14.87 -21.88 -1.71
CA ALA A 198 -14.19 -21.41 -2.91
C ALA A 198 -12.68 -21.63 -2.85
N THR A 199 -12.05 -21.46 -1.68
CA THR A 199 -10.62 -21.74 -1.50
C THR A 199 -10.32 -23.24 -1.73
N LYS A 200 -11.15 -24.14 -1.18
CA LYS A 200 -11.01 -25.58 -1.42
C LYS A 200 -11.18 -25.95 -2.90
N ARG A 201 -12.12 -25.32 -3.61
CA ARG A 201 -12.29 -25.51 -5.06
C ARG A 201 -11.08 -25.01 -5.85
N LEU A 202 -10.61 -23.80 -5.54
CA LEU A 202 -9.45 -23.22 -6.22
C LEU A 202 -8.21 -24.12 -6.11
N ARG A 203 -7.95 -24.70 -4.93
CA ARG A 203 -6.84 -25.65 -4.71
C ARG A 203 -6.95 -26.94 -5.51
N LYS A 204 -8.14 -27.34 -5.95
CA LYS A 204 -8.34 -28.50 -6.82
C LYS A 204 -8.14 -28.17 -8.31
N LEU A 205 -8.34 -26.90 -8.69
CA LEU A 205 -8.24 -26.45 -10.08
C LEU A 205 -6.81 -26.09 -10.49
N LEU A 206 -5.96 -25.74 -9.52
CA LEU A 206 -4.59 -25.34 -9.77
C LEU A 206 -3.63 -26.18 -8.94
N ASP A 207 -2.74 -26.89 -9.62
CA ASP A 207 -1.54 -27.43 -8.99
C ASP A 207 -0.48 -26.33 -8.90
N THR A 208 -0.06 -26.04 -7.68
CA THR A 208 0.98 -25.04 -7.38
C THR A 208 2.07 -25.62 -6.48
N GLU A 209 2.16 -26.94 -6.40
CA GLU A 209 3.19 -27.63 -5.66
C GLU A 209 4.58 -27.32 -6.27
N GLY A 210 5.57 -27.11 -5.41
CA GLY A 210 6.93 -26.74 -5.83
C GLY A 210 7.11 -25.31 -6.38
N MET A 211 6.04 -24.58 -6.71
CA MET A 211 6.17 -23.21 -7.24
C MET A 211 6.53 -22.20 -6.15
N SER A 212 7.45 -21.30 -6.47
CA SER A 212 7.76 -20.12 -5.65
C SER A 212 6.70 -19.02 -5.82
N ASN A 213 6.63 -18.10 -4.84
CA ASN A 213 5.75 -16.92 -4.91
C ASN A 213 5.99 -16.09 -6.19
N ARG A 214 7.23 -16.05 -6.70
CA ARG A 214 7.58 -15.31 -7.91
C ARG A 214 7.00 -15.98 -9.14
N GLU A 215 7.09 -17.31 -9.24
CA GLU A 215 6.52 -18.08 -10.34
C GLU A 215 5.01 -18.03 -10.35
N ILE A 216 4.37 -18.13 -9.18
CA ILE A 216 2.92 -17.97 -9.05
C ILE A 216 2.47 -16.59 -9.51
N ASN A 217 3.16 -15.54 -9.08
CA ASN A 217 2.80 -14.19 -9.50
C ASN A 217 2.97 -14.02 -11.02
N ARG A 218 4.05 -14.55 -11.61
CA ARG A 218 4.29 -14.51 -13.05
C ARG A 218 3.24 -15.27 -13.85
N ALA A 219 2.88 -16.48 -13.40
CA ALA A 219 1.96 -17.36 -14.12
C ALA A 219 0.50 -16.91 -14.02
N TYR A 220 0.07 -16.45 -12.84
CA TYR A 220 -1.37 -16.33 -12.55
C TYR A 220 -1.86 -14.90 -12.30
N SER A 221 -1.00 -13.95 -11.94
CA SER A 221 -1.47 -12.61 -11.53
C SER A 221 -2.17 -11.83 -12.64
N ASN A 222 -1.74 -12.00 -13.89
CA ASN A 222 -2.32 -11.26 -15.01
C ASN A 222 -3.77 -11.70 -15.27
N ALA A 223 -4.04 -13.00 -15.32
CA ALA A 223 -5.39 -13.52 -15.51
C ALA A 223 -6.35 -13.09 -14.38
N ILE A 224 -5.86 -13.07 -13.12
CA ILE A 224 -6.64 -12.58 -11.98
C ILE A 224 -6.93 -11.08 -12.12
N ALA A 225 -5.93 -10.27 -12.50
CA ALA A 225 -6.12 -8.84 -12.71
C ALA A 225 -7.15 -8.58 -13.82
N GLN A 226 -7.09 -9.31 -14.93
CA GLN A 226 -8.09 -9.21 -16.00
C GLN A 226 -9.50 -9.61 -15.53
N ALA A 227 -9.63 -10.67 -14.74
CA ALA A 227 -10.91 -11.06 -14.15
C ALA A 227 -11.48 -9.96 -13.24
N CYS A 228 -10.61 -9.32 -12.45
CA CYS A 228 -11.00 -8.16 -11.66
C CYS A 228 -11.42 -6.95 -12.53
N ASP A 229 -10.63 -6.59 -13.54
CA ASP A 229 -10.92 -5.48 -14.45
C ASP A 229 -12.29 -5.66 -15.12
N ARG A 230 -12.55 -6.85 -15.67
CA ARG A 230 -13.84 -7.18 -16.31
C ARG A 230 -15.03 -7.02 -15.37
N THR A 231 -14.84 -7.29 -14.07
CA THR A 231 -15.94 -7.39 -13.11
C THR A 231 -16.15 -6.12 -12.29
N PHE A 232 -15.12 -5.28 -12.09
CA PHE A 232 -15.15 -4.19 -11.12
C PHE A 232 -14.71 -2.83 -11.67
N ALA A 233 -14.31 -2.71 -12.95
CA ALA A 233 -13.83 -1.45 -13.53
C ALA A 233 -14.86 -0.30 -13.47
N ASP A 234 -16.15 -0.61 -13.47
CA ASP A 234 -17.24 0.34 -13.33
C ASP A 234 -17.53 0.76 -11.87
N LEU A 235 -17.04 0.00 -10.89
CA LEU A 235 -17.30 0.23 -9.45
C LEU A 235 -16.09 0.79 -8.70
N VAL A 236 -14.88 0.41 -9.12
CA VAL A 236 -13.64 0.76 -8.44
C VAL A 236 -12.82 1.69 -9.32
N PRO A 237 -12.62 2.95 -8.91
CA PRO A 237 -11.84 3.87 -9.72
C PRO A 237 -10.37 3.42 -9.77
N VAL A 238 -9.80 3.44 -10.98
CA VAL A 238 -8.41 3.04 -11.25
C VAL A 238 -7.43 4.00 -10.59
N ARG A 239 -6.27 3.54 -10.12
CA ARG A 239 -5.21 4.41 -9.60
C ARG A 239 -4.53 5.19 -10.72
N GLU A 240 -4.12 6.43 -10.43
CA GLU A 240 -3.31 7.22 -11.37
C GLU A 240 -2.00 6.48 -11.70
N GLY A 241 -1.66 6.45 -12.99
CA GLY A 241 -0.43 5.81 -13.49
C GLY A 241 -0.44 4.27 -13.48
N LYS A 242 -1.58 3.61 -13.24
CA LYS A 242 -1.69 2.14 -13.37
C LYS A 242 -2.83 1.76 -14.31
N ASP A 243 -2.55 0.82 -15.20
CA ASP A 243 -3.48 0.44 -16.28
C ASP A 243 -4.51 -0.62 -15.86
N ASN A 244 -4.41 -1.22 -14.66
CA ASN A 244 -5.28 -2.30 -14.20
C ASN A 244 -5.62 -2.26 -12.70
N LEU A 245 -6.76 -2.85 -12.36
CA LEU A 245 -7.17 -3.19 -11.00
C LEU A 245 -6.37 -4.38 -10.50
N TYR A 246 -5.09 -4.13 -10.19
CA TYR A 246 -4.21 -5.15 -9.65
C TYR A 246 -4.66 -5.60 -8.25
N THR A 247 -4.37 -6.83 -7.84
CA THR A 247 -4.84 -7.40 -6.55
C THR A 247 -4.42 -6.59 -5.31
N HIS A 248 -3.33 -5.83 -5.38
CA HIS A 248 -2.95 -4.89 -4.31
C HIS A 248 -3.95 -3.73 -4.15
N LEU A 249 -4.66 -3.38 -5.21
CA LEU A 249 -5.74 -2.42 -5.18
C LEU A 249 -6.88 -2.90 -4.31
N PHE A 250 -7.30 -4.16 -4.52
CA PHE A 250 -8.37 -4.77 -3.76
C PHE A 250 -8.02 -4.99 -2.30
N ARG A 251 -6.73 -5.01 -1.93
CA ARG A 251 -6.33 -4.91 -0.52
C ARG A 251 -6.75 -3.60 0.13
N SER A 252 -6.59 -2.47 -0.57
CA SER A 252 -7.04 -1.15 -0.09
C SER A 252 -8.57 -1.04 -0.11
N VAL A 253 -9.22 -1.52 -1.19
CA VAL A 253 -10.69 -1.53 -1.31
C VAL A 253 -11.31 -2.38 -0.19
N TYR A 254 -10.84 -3.62 -0.03
CA TYR A 254 -11.26 -4.52 1.04
C TYR A 254 -11.12 -3.85 2.41
N SER A 255 -9.95 -3.29 2.74
CA SER A 255 -9.75 -2.69 4.06
C SER A 255 -10.67 -1.50 4.30
N THR A 256 -10.99 -0.74 3.24
CA THR A 256 -11.91 0.41 3.32
C THR A 256 -13.34 -0.06 3.59
N ILE A 257 -13.82 -1.05 2.83
CA ILE A 257 -15.16 -1.63 3.02
C ILE A 257 -15.26 -2.34 4.38
N ALA A 258 -14.26 -3.15 4.74
CA ALA A 258 -14.23 -3.88 6.00
C ALA A 258 -14.21 -2.92 7.21
N THR A 259 -13.50 -1.79 7.15
CA THR A 259 -13.58 -0.77 8.19
C THR A 259 -14.99 -0.21 8.28
N PHE A 260 -15.57 0.18 7.14
CA PHE A 260 -16.92 0.75 7.11
C PHE A 260 -17.96 -0.21 7.69
N TRP A 261 -17.85 -1.50 7.39
CA TRP A 261 -18.81 -2.52 7.84
C TRP A 261 -18.58 -3.06 9.25
N TYR A 262 -17.32 -3.27 9.65
CA TYR A 262 -17.01 -4.12 10.80
C TYR A 262 -16.09 -3.47 11.84
N CYS A 263 -15.54 -2.28 11.58
CA CYS A 263 -14.71 -1.60 12.59
C CYS A 263 -15.57 -1.09 13.74
N PRO A 264 -15.31 -1.48 15.00
CA PRO A 264 -16.02 -0.90 16.14
C PRO A 264 -15.85 0.63 16.20
N PRO A 265 -16.87 1.39 16.62
CA PRO A 265 -16.79 2.85 16.70
C PRO A 265 -15.64 3.36 17.57
N ALA A 266 -15.33 2.66 18.67
CA ALA A 266 -14.25 3.01 19.61
C ALA A 266 -12.84 2.70 19.07
N VAL A 267 -12.71 1.85 18.05
CA VAL A 267 -11.40 1.42 17.53
C VAL A 267 -10.88 2.42 16.49
N PRO A 268 -9.61 2.87 16.58
CA PRO A 268 -8.98 3.66 15.54
C PRO A 268 -8.89 2.89 14.22
N GLU A 269 -9.28 3.52 13.11
CA GLU A 269 -9.30 2.90 11.79
C GLU A 269 -7.92 2.34 11.38
N LEU A 270 -6.85 3.06 11.72
CA LEU A 270 -5.49 2.65 11.41
C LEU A 270 -5.13 1.32 12.06
N GLU A 271 -5.56 1.11 13.30
CA GLU A 271 -5.34 -0.14 14.04
C GLU A 271 -6.17 -1.28 13.47
N PHE A 272 -7.45 -1.03 13.16
CA PHE A 272 -8.33 -2.02 12.56
C PHE A 272 -7.78 -2.51 11.21
N ARG A 273 -7.40 -1.57 10.33
CA ARG A 273 -6.79 -1.88 9.03
C ARG A 273 -5.47 -2.66 9.20
N ALA A 274 -4.62 -2.28 10.16
CA ALA A 274 -3.37 -3.00 10.42
C ALA A 274 -3.61 -4.44 10.88
N ALA A 275 -4.61 -4.67 11.74
CA ALA A 275 -4.98 -5.99 12.24
C ALA A 275 -5.47 -6.90 11.10
N ILE A 276 -6.49 -6.48 10.35
CA ILE A 276 -7.07 -7.31 9.28
C ILE A 276 -6.12 -7.52 8.09
N GLN A 277 -5.12 -6.65 7.91
CA GLN A 277 -4.11 -6.79 6.86
C GLN A 277 -2.91 -7.66 7.27
N GLY A 278 -2.76 -7.98 8.57
CA GLY A 278 -1.66 -8.79 9.08
C GLY A 278 -0.35 -8.01 9.23
N HIS A 279 -0.40 -6.70 9.50
CA HIS A 279 0.81 -5.90 9.74
C HIS A 279 1.26 -6.06 11.19
N TYR A 280 2.00 -7.13 11.48
CA TYR A 280 2.62 -7.38 12.78
C TYR A 280 4.16 -7.34 12.66
N LYS A 281 4.84 -6.85 13.70
CA LYS A 281 6.29 -6.86 13.88
C LYS A 281 6.62 -7.60 15.18
N VAL A 282 7.68 -8.40 15.15
CA VAL A 282 8.36 -8.90 16.35
C VAL A 282 9.25 -7.77 16.84
N LEU A 283 9.13 -7.37 18.11
CA LEU A 283 9.86 -6.22 18.64
C LEU A 283 11.29 -6.58 19.07
N GLU A 284 11.54 -7.81 19.53
CA GLU A 284 12.86 -8.24 20.02
C GLU A 284 13.16 -9.70 19.69
N ALA A 285 14.42 -10.01 19.39
CA ALA A 285 14.89 -11.38 19.20
C ALA A 285 14.78 -12.15 20.52
N GLY A 286 13.78 -13.03 20.62
CA GLY A 286 13.52 -13.85 21.82
C GLY A 286 12.18 -13.58 22.51
N GLN A 287 11.47 -12.51 22.15
CA GLN A 287 10.10 -12.27 22.61
C GLN A 287 9.08 -12.72 21.57
N ALA A 288 8.11 -13.55 22.00
CA ALA A 288 7.07 -14.11 21.15
C ALA A 288 5.91 -13.13 20.83
N GLU A 289 5.93 -11.93 21.41
CA GLU A 289 4.80 -11.00 21.33
C GLU A 289 4.78 -10.25 19.99
N LEU A 290 3.72 -10.45 19.21
CA LEU A 290 3.50 -9.78 17.93
C LEU A 290 2.79 -8.45 18.15
N ARG A 291 3.47 -7.32 17.92
CA ARG A 291 2.83 -5.99 17.96
C ARG A 291 2.50 -5.48 16.56
N ARG A 292 1.42 -4.71 16.45
CA ARG A 292 0.95 -4.19 15.15
C ARG A 292 1.88 -3.09 14.62
N SER A 293 2.11 -3.07 13.31
CA SER A 293 2.90 -2.06 12.62
C SER A 293 2.03 -1.11 11.80
N LEU A 294 1.96 0.15 12.26
CA LEU A 294 1.12 1.20 11.67
C LEU A 294 1.79 1.92 10.48
N ALA A 295 3.11 1.78 10.29
CA ALA A 295 3.80 2.41 9.15
C ALA A 295 3.39 1.79 7.81
N ALA A 296 3.14 0.47 7.78
CA ALA A 296 2.78 -0.25 6.56
C ALA A 296 1.33 0.00 6.09
N SER A 297 0.44 0.47 6.98
CA SER A 297 -0.97 0.71 6.63
C SER A 297 -1.18 1.97 5.79
N ARG A 298 -0.25 2.95 5.83
CA ARG A 298 -0.30 4.18 5.00
C ARG A 298 -0.44 3.90 3.51
N HIS A 299 0.15 2.81 3.02
CA HIS A 299 0.07 2.41 1.60
C HIS A 299 -1.31 1.91 1.13
N TYR A 300 -2.29 1.80 2.03
CA TYR A 300 -3.62 1.28 1.74
C TYR A 300 -4.75 2.29 1.95
N PHE A 301 -4.44 3.58 2.15
CA PHE A 301 -5.43 4.67 2.25
C PHE A 301 -5.77 5.29 0.90
N ASP A 302 -5.79 4.48 -0.17
CA ASP A 302 -6.07 4.98 -1.52
C ASP A 302 -7.58 5.18 -1.78
N TYR A 303 -8.45 4.74 -0.86
CA TYR A 303 -9.90 4.79 -1.00
C TYR A 303 -10.61 5.22 0.28
N GLU A 304 -11.78 5.82 0.08
CA GLU A 304 -12.75 6.18 1.09
C GLU A 304 -14.17 5.77 0.65
N ILE A 305 -15.11 5.66 1.58
CA ILE A 305 -16.52 5.47 1.23
C ILE A 305 -17.10 6.83 0.83
N ALA A 306 -17.84 6.86 -0.28
CA ALA A 306 -18.43 8.09 -0.77
C ALA A 306 -19.47 8.68 0.21
N ASP A 307 -19.54 10.02 0.30
CA ASP A 307 -20.41 10.70 1.27
C ASP A 307 -21.90 10.39 1.07
N ASN A 308 -22.34 10.15 -0.17
CA ASN A 308 -23.71 9.73 -0.45
C ASN A 308 -24.05 8.37 0.16
N VAL A 309 -23.07 7.45 0.28
CA VAL A 309 -23.24 6.16 0.96
C VAL A 309 -23.28 6.38 2.47
N ILE A 310 -22.37 7.20 3.01
CA ILE A 310 -22.35 7.53 4.44
C ILE A 310 -23.67 8.19 4.87
N ALA A 311 -24.22 9.09 4.05
CA ALA A 311 -25.52 9.73 4.29
C ALA A 311 -26.67 8.71 4.40
N LYS A 312 -26.66 7.65 3.58
CA LYS A 312 -27.66 6.55 3.69
C LYS A 312 -27.58 5.81 5.03
N HIS A 313 -26.41 5.80 5.66
CA HIS A 313 -26.17 5.19 6.98
C HIS A 313 -26.13 6.23 8.10
N GLN A 314 -26.91 7.32 7.98
CA GLN A 314 -27.08 8.34 9.02
C GLN A 314 -25.75 8.98 9.47
N GLY A 315 -24.78 9.10 8.56
CA GLY A 315 -23.47 9.69 8.88
C GLY A 315 -22.48 8.71 9.53
N GLN A 316 -22.89 7.46 9.80
CA GLN A 316 -22.01 6.45 10.39
C GLN A 316 -20.91 6.06 9.39
N ARG A 317 -19.65 6.13 9.82
CA ARG A 317 -18.46 5.85 8.99
C ARG A 317 -17.76 4.52 9.32
N LYS A 318 -18.16 3.84 10.40
CA LYS A 318 -17.53 2.61 10.89
C LYS A 318 -18.56 1.66 11.50
N GLY A 319 -18.37 0.36 11.28
CA GLY A 319 -19.13 -0.68 11.97
C GLY A 319 -20.61 -0.76 11.60
N ILE A 320 -21.02 -0.31 10.41
CA ILE A 320 -22.45 -0.21 10.05
C ILE A 320 -23.16 -1.57 10.03
N LYS A 321 -22.42 -2.69 9.88
CA LYS A 321 -22.97 -4.05 9.87
C LYS A 321 -22.88 -4.74 11.22
N LEU A 322 -22.26 -4.14 12.25
CA LEU A 322 -22.14 -4.75 13.59
C LEU A 322 -23.49 -4.92 14.30
N VAL A 323 -24.53 -4.20 13.87
CA VAL A 323 -25.91 -4.36 14.37
C VAL A 323 -26.66 -5.54 13.73
N LEU A 324 -26.10 -6.15 12.69
CA LEU A 324 -26.78 -7.22 11.95
C LEU A 324 -26.57 -8.59 12.63
N PRO A 325 -27.58 -9.48 12.61
CA PRO A 325 -27.45 -10.82 13.19
C PRO A 325 -26.29 -11.62 12.58
N GLY A 326 -25.48 -12.23 13.45
CA GLY A 326 -24.35 -13.07 13.07
C GLY A 326 -23.09 -12.32 12.64
N VAL A 327 -23.08 -10.99 12.70
CA VAL A 327 -21.86 -10.18 12.55
C VAL A 327 -21.26 -9.96 13.94
N GLU A 328 -20.01 -10.38 14.12
CA GLU A 328 -19.29 -10.24 15.38
C GLU A 328 -18.05 -9.36 15.20
N VAL A 329 -17.68 -8.64 16.25
CA VAL A 329 -16.38 -7.96 16.31
C VAL A 329 -15.28 -9.01 16.26
N ILE A 330 -14.20 -8.81 15.49
CA ILE A 330 -13.10 -9.78 15.46
C ILE A 330 -12.40 -9.86 16.82
N SER A 331 -11.92 -11.04 17.19
CA SER A 331 -11.21 -11.37 18.44
C SER A 331 -10.18 -10.32 18.87
N ALA A 332 -9.45 -9.76 17.90
CA ALA A 332 -8.42 -8.75 18.13
C ALA A 332 -8.94 -7.41 18.72
N PHE A 333 -10.26 -7.22 18.78
CA PHE A 333 -10.95 -6.05 19.34
C PHE A 333 -12.18 -6.41 20.17
N ARG A 334 -12.39 -7.70 20.48
CA ARG A 334 -13.39 -8.09 21.49
C ARG A 334 -12.86 -7.68 22.85
N ALA A 335 -13.71 -7.13 23.71
CA ALA A 335 -13.40 -7.09 25.13
C ALA A 335 -13.11 -8.54 25.58
N PRO A 336 -12.11 -8.77 26.44
CA PRO A 336 -11.90 -10.08 27.02
C PRO A 336 -13.24 -10.56 27.59
N ILE A 337 -13.72 -11.70 27.10
CA ILE A 337 -14.81 -12.39 27.77
C ILE A 337 -14.19 -12.82 29.09
N GLU A 338 -14.52 -12.13 30.19
CA GLU A 338 -14.39 -12.72 31.51
C GLU A 338 -15.01 -14.10 31.39
N ALA A 339 -14.19 -15.14 31.58
CA ALA A 339 -14.67 -16.51 31.58
C ALA A 339 -15.93 -16.57 32.47
N PRO A 340 -16.95 -17.36 32.12
CA PRO A 340 -18.16 -17.43 32.92
C PRO A 340 -17.79 -17.95 34.31
N THR A 341 -17.55 -17.02 35.24
CA THR A 341 -17.75 -17.27 36.66
C THR A 341 -19.23 -17.53 36.78
N GLU A 342 -19.60 -18.71 37.27
CA GLU A 342 -20.97 -19.05 37.59
C GLU A 342 -21.62 -17.90 38.38
N VAL A 343 -22.48 -17.12 37.72
CA VAL A 343 -23.28 -16.11 38.40
C VAL A 343 -24.40 -16.88 39.09
N GLN A 344 -24.16 -17.25 40.34
CA GLN A 344 -25.25 -17.38 41.28
C GLN A 344 -25.91 -16.00 41.38
N SER A 345 -27.21 -15.97 41.15
CA SER A 345 -28.04 -14.79 41.28
C SER A 345 -27.93 -14.24 42.70
N GLU A 346 -27.28 -13.09 42.86
CA GLU A 346 -27.40 -12.31 44.10
C GLU A 346 -28.19 -11.04 43.83
N GLU A 347 -29.32 -10.95 44.52
CA GLU A 347 -30.12 -9.75 44.70
C GLU A 347 -29.24 -8.60 45.23
N PRO A 348 -29.59 -7.33 44.98
CA PRO A 348 -28.82 -6.19 45.46
C PRO A 348 -28.90 -6.10 46.99
N VAL A 349 -27.97 -6.76 47.68
CA VAL A 349 -27.75 -6.58 49.11
C VAL A 349 -26.90 -5.32 49.28
N MET A 350 -27.50 -4.27 49.83
CA MET A 350 -26.73 -3.19 50.44
C MET A 350 -25.93 -3.78 51.60
N SER A 351 -24.66 -4.11 51.37
CA SER A 351 -23.76 -4.54 52.43
C SER A 351 -23.40 -3.34 53.29
N ARG A 352 -23.96 -3.30 54.50
CA ARG A 352 -23.37 -2.52 55.59
C ARG A 352 -22.05 -3.20 55.94
N ILE A 353 -20.93 -2.53 55.67
CA ILE A 353 -19.60 -2.97 56.09
C ILE A 353 -19.62 -3.04 57.62
N GLY A 354 -19.67 -4.25 58.15
CA GLY A 354 -19.52 -4.53 59.58
C GLY A 354 -18.05 -4.79 59.87
N ILE A 355 -17.43 -3.94 60.69
CA ILE A 355 -16.07 -4.17 61.19
C ILE A 355 -16.12 -5.38 62.12
N THR A 356 -15.43 -6.46 61.76
CA THR A 356 -15.36 -7.67 62.59
C THR A 356 -14.38 -7.46 63.76
N GLU A 357 -14.48 -8.30 64.79
CA GLU A 357 -13.55 -8.21 65.92
C GLU A 357 -12.11 -8.53 65.48
N ASP A 358 -11.93 -9.40 64.48
CA ASP A 358 -10.63 -9.68 63.86
C ASP A 358 -10.07 -8.44 63.16
N ASP A 359 -10.90 -7.64 62.48
CA ASP A 359 -10.46 -6.39 61.84
C ASP A 359 -9.98 -5.38 62.89
N LYS A 360 -10.63 -5.31 64.07
CA LYS A 360 -10.17 -4.45 65.18
C LYS A 360 -8.83 -4.91 65.74
N GLN A 361 -8.63 -6.22 65.89
CA GLN A 361 -7.36 -6.77 66.37
C GLN A 361 -6.22 -6.51 65.38
N ARG A 362 -6.50 -6.53 64.07
CA ARG A 362 -5.53 -6.16 63.04
C ARG A 362 -5.14 -4.69 63.11
N VAL A 363 -6.10 -3.78 63.32
CA VAL A 363 -5.82 -2.35 63.50
C VAL A 363 -5.01 -2.08 64.78
N LEU A 364 -5.32 -2.78 65.88
CA LEU A 364 -4.54 -2.69 67.12
C LEU A 364 -3.10 -3.21 66.94
N SER A 365 -2.92 -4.29 66.18
CA SER A 365 -1.59 -4.82 65.86
C SER A 365 -0.75 -3.81 65.07
N ILE A 366 -1.36 -3.12 64.10
CA ILE A 366 -0.71 -2.06 63.32
C ILE A 366 -0.37 -0.86 64.21
N GLN A 367 -1.26 -0.50 65.14
CA GLN A 367 -1.03 0.57 66.10
C GLN A 367 0.20 0.29 66.98
N ASP A 368 0.33 -0.94 67.49
CA ASP A 368 1.46 -1.36 68.31
C ASP A 368 2.77 -1.44 67.50
N GLU A 369 2.72 -2.00 66.29
CA GLU A 369 3.90 -2.15 65.41
C GLU A 369 4.49 -0.80 64.96
N LEU A 370 3.62 0.17 64.67
CA LEU A 370 4.02 1.51 64.24
C LEU A 370 4.15 2.52 65.40
N SER A 371 3.96 2.08 66.64
CA SER A 371 4.01 2.92 67.85
C SER A 371 3.10 4.15 67.79
N LEU A 372 1.86 3.97 67.27
CA LEU A 372 0.91 5.06 67.06
C LEU A 372 0.06 5.32 68.32
N GLY A 373 -0.09 6.60 68.68
CA GLY A 373 -0.66 6.99 69.97
C GLY A 373 -2.14 6.66 70.15
N THR A 374 -2.94 6.69 69.09
CA THR A 374 -4.37 6.38 69.14
C THR A 374 -4.84 5.48 67.98
N GLN A 375 -5.95 4.77 68.18
CA GLN A 375 -6.60 3.98 67.11
C GLN A 375 -7.02 4.87 65.93
N GLN A 376 -7.34 6.14 66.17
CA GLN A 376 -7.72 7.07 65.11
C GLN A 376 -6.51 7.42 64.23
N ASP A 377 -5.33 7.59 64.83
CA ASP A 377 -4.09 7.79 64.08
C ASP A 377 -3.72 6.56 63.25
N ALA A 378 -3.90 5.36 63.82
CA ALA A 378 -3.69 4.11 63.08
C ALA A 378 -4.63 3.97 61.88
N MET A 379 -5.91 4.31 62.04
CA MET A 379 -6.88 4.28 60.94
C MET A 379 -6.54 5.32 59.85
N GLN A 380 -6.12 6.52 60.23
CA GLN A 380 -5.71 7.54 59.26
C GLN A 380 -4.50 7.08 58.44
N VAL A 381 -3.48 6.50 59.10
CA VAL A 381 -2.31 5.96 58.42
C VAL A 381 -2.68 4.82 57.46
N ILE A 382 -3.64 3.97 57.82
CA ILE A 382 -4.13 2.90 56.92
C ILE A 382 -4.82 3.48 55.68
N LEU A 383 -5.65 4.52 55.86
CA LEU A 383 -6.33 5.18 54.73
C LEU A 383 -5.34 5.92 53.83
N ASP A 384 -4.40 6.66 54.41
CA ASP A 384 -3.36 7.37 53.64
C ASP A 384 -2.47 6.39 52.86
N ALA A 385 -2.14 5.23 53.45
CA ALA A 385 -1.40 4.16 52.78
C ALA A 385 -2.21 3.52 51.65
N ALA A 386 -3.51 3.33 51.82
CA ALA A 386 -4.40 2.83 50.78
C ALA A 386 -4.52 3.82 49.61
N ASP A 387 -4.70 5.12 49.88
CA ASP A 387 -4.76 6.16 48.85
C ASP A 387 -3.43 6.28 48.09
N THR A 388 -2.31 6.14 48.81
CA THR A 388 -0.97 6.11 48.21
C THR A 388 -0.79 4.88 47.31
N ALA A 389 -1.24 3.70 47.77
CA ALA A 389 -1.18 2.47 46.99
C ALA A 389 -2.07 2.53 45.74
N ILE A 390 -3.26 3.13 45.84
CA ILE A 390 -4.16 3.34 44.69
C ILE A 390 -3.54 4.30 43.67
N SER A 391 -2.95 5.40 44.15
CA SER A 391 -2.29 6.37 43.27
C SER A 391 -1.10 5.75 42.55
N LEU A 392 -0.24 5.04 43.27
CA LEU A 392 0.91 4.31 42.70
C LEU A 392 0.48 3.20 41.74
N ALA A 393 -0.60 2.48 42.04
CA ALA A 393 -1.19 1.49 41.15
C ALA A 393 -1.64 2.10 39.81
N GLY A 394 -2.23 3.29 39.84
CA GLY A 394 -2.60 4.03 38.64
C GLY A 394 -1.40 4.45 37.80
N GLU A 395 -0.29 4.84 38.43
CA GLU A 395 0.96 5.19 37.73
C GLU A 395 1.71 3.97 37.18
N LEU A 396 1.62 2.83 37.88
CA LEU A 396 2.32 1.58 37.54
C LEU A 396 1.47 0.61 36.69
N ASP A 397 0.21 0.99 36.40
CA ASP A 397 -0.79 0.18 35.69
C ASP A 397 -0.94 -1.23 36.29
N CYS A 398 -1.07 -1.32 37.62
CA CYS A 398 -1.27 -2.57 38.35
C CYS A 398 -2.34 -2.44 39.43
N GLN A 399 -2.71 -3.54 40.10
CA GLN A 399 -3.64 -3.46 41.24
C GLN A 399 -2.91 -2.92 42.49
N PRO A 400 -3.59 -2.21 43.42
CA PRO A 400 -2.96 -1.65 44.64
C PRO A 400 -2.22 -2.70 45.49
N VAL A 401 -2.70 -3.95 45.49
CA VAL A 401 -2.07 -5.07 46.20
C VAL A 401 -0.78 -5.56 45.55
N GLU A 402 -0.55 -5.23 44.27
CA GLU A 402 0.60 -5.65 43.47
C GLU A 402 1.70 -4.59 43.42
N VAL A 403 1.44 -3.37 43.93
CA VAL A 403 2.37 -2.23 43.90
C VAL A 403 3.71 -2.60 44.52
N GLY A 404 3.73 -3.30 45.65
CA GLY A 404 4.97 -3.72 46.31
C GLY A 404 5.82 -4.66 45.45
N VAL A 405 5.19 -5.60 44.74
CA VAL A 405 5.88 -6.52 43.82
C VAL A 405 6.42 -5.74 42.62
N ARG A 406 5.60 -4.84 42.05
CA ARG A 406 5.98 -4.08 40.86
C ARG A 406 7.12 -3.09 41.12
N VAL A 407 7.11 -2.44 42.28
CA VAL A 407 8.22 -1.57 42.74
C VAL A 407 9.50 -2.38 42.99
N GLY A 408 9.38 -3.60 43.50
CA GLY A 408 10.50 -4.52 43.66
C GLY A 408 11.14 -4.93 42.33
N GLU A 409 10.33 -5.27 41.33
CA GLU A 409 10.79 -5.59 39.97
C GLU A 409 11.49 -4.40 39.31
N LEU A 410 10.89 -3.20 39.39
CA LEU A 410 11.47 -1.96 38.90
C LEU A 410 12.82 -1.64 39.57
N SER A 411 12.91 -1.85 40.88
CA SER A 411 14.16 -1.63 41.63
C SER A 411 15.27 -2.59 41.20
N GLN A 412 14.96 -3.88 40.98
CA GLN A 412 15.90 -4.84 40.42
C GLN A 412 16.32 -4.49 38.98
N GLN A 413 15.38 -3.99 38.18
CA GLN A 413 15.64 -3.55 36.81
C GLN A 413 16.59 -2.34 36.79
N VAL A 414 16.39 -1.37 37.69
CA VAL A 414 17.28 -0.21 37.87
C VAL A 414 18.68 -0.66 38.31
N GLN A 415 18.80 -1.57 39.27
CA GLN A 415 20.11 -2.10 39.69
C GLN A 415 20.83 -2.83 38.56
N THR A 416 20.08 -3.60 37.75
CA THR A 416 20.64 -4.31 36.59
C THR A 416 21.13 -3.32 35.53
N LEU A 417 20.38 -2.24 35.28
CA LEU A 417 20.78 -1.19 34.35
C LEU A 417 21.99 -0.39 34.86
N GLN A 418 22.07 -0.11 36.16
CA GLN A 418 23.24 0.54 36.77
C GLN A 418 24.50 -0.34 36.70
N ALA A 419 24.36 -1.66 36.87
CA ALA A 419 25.47 -2.60 36.70
C ALA A 419 25.95 -2.64 35.23
N LYS A 420 25.02 -2.68 34.27
CA LYS A 420 25.34 -2.61 32.83
C LYS A 420 25.98 -1.27 32.43
N LEU A 421 25.53 -0.17 33.01
CA LEU A 421 26.12 1.15 32.79
C LEU A 421 27.57 1.20 33.31
N SER A 422 27.81 0.68 34.52
CA SER A 422 29.15 0.59 35.12
C SER A 422 30.09 -0.32 34.31
N GLU A 423 29.55 -1.40 33.72
CA GLU A 423 30.28 -2.30 32.83
C GLU A 423 30.62 -1.61 31.50
N ALA A 424 29.68 -0.86 30.92
CA ALA A 424 29.91 -0.07 29.71
C ALA A 424 30.93 1.05 29.93
N GLU A 425 30.90 1.73 31.08
CA GLU A 425 31.89 2.75 31.48
C GLU A 425 33.28 2.13 31.66
N ARG A 426 33.37 0.90 32.20
CA ARG A 426 34.63 0.13 32.25
C ARG A 426 35.13 -0.27 30.87
N MET A 427 34.26 -0.67 29.95
CA MET A 427 34.63 -0.98 28.57
C MET A 427 35.12 0.27 27.81
N LEU A 428 34.57 1.45 28.09
CA LEU A 428 35.04 2.73 27.56
C LEU A 428 36.42 3.12 28.14
N SER A 429 36.67 2.84 29.42
CA SER A 429 37.97 3.09 30.06
C SER A 429 39.10 2.16 29.59
N MET A 430 38.80 0.96 29.08
CA MET A 430 39.80 0.01 28.57
C MET A 430 39.94 0.03 27.04
N GLY A 431 39.17 0.88 26.35
CA GLY A 431 38.99 0.90 24.90
C GLY A 431 39.85 1.91 24.12
N THR A 432 41.03 2.33 24.60
CA THR A 432 41.97 3.17 23.82
C THR A 432 42.74 2.39 22.72
N GLY A 433 42.14 1.33 22.17
CA GLY A 433 42.81 0.42 21.23
C GLY A 433 41.98 -0.14 20.07
N SER A 434 40.76 0.36 19.79
CA SER A 434 40.01 -0.08 18.58
C SER A 434 39.24 1.09 17.95
N ALA A 435 39.85 1.71 16.94
CA ALA A 435 39.45 3.01 16.39
C ALA A 435 38.43 2.97 15.23
N GLY A 436 37.76 1.84 14.98
CA GLY A 436 36.86 1.69 13.82
C GLY A 436 35.38 1.97 14.08
N THR A 437 34.82 1.35 15.13
CA THR A 437 33.36 1.27 15.34
C THR A 437 32.78 2.40 16.18
N ASN A 438 33.55 2.97 17.11
CA ASN A 438 33.08 4.08 17.95
C ASN A 438 32.94 5.40 17.19
N LYS A 439 33.76 5.63 16.15
CA LYS A 439 33.68 6.85 15.33
C LYS A 439 32.38 6.93 14.52
N VAL A 440 31.88 5.79 14.05
CA VAL A 440 30.63 5.69 13.28
C VAL A 440 29.41 5.90 14.18
N ILE A 441 29.45 5.39 15.42
CA ILE A 441 28.37 5.57 16.39
C ILE A 441 28.33 7.02 16.90
N GLU A 442 29.49 7.63 17.21
CA GLU A 442 29.57 9.06 17.57
C GLU A 442 29.15 9.96 16.41
N GLN A 443 29.56 9.66 15.17
CA GLN A 443 29.10 10.41 13.98
C GLN A 443 27.60 10.22 13.74
N SER A 444 27.05 9.03 14.00
CA SER A 444 25.61 8.76 13.84
C SER A 444 24.77 9.47 14.90
N LEU A 445 25.27 9.55 16.15
CA LEU A 445 24.64 10.32 17.24
C LEU A 445 24.75 11.84 17.00
N ALA A 446 25.89 12.33 16.52
CA ALA A 446 26.05 13.74 16.14
C ALA A 446 25.12 14.12 14.98
N MET A 447 25.01 13.28 13.94
CA MET A 447 24.07 13.48 12.84
C MET A 447 22.61 13.41 13.29
N ALA A 448 22.25 12.52 14.23
CA ALA A 448 20.91 12.47 14.80
C ALA A 448 20.57 13.73 15.62
N HIS A 449 21.55 14.29 16.33
CA HIS A 449 21.39 15.55 17.06
C HIS A 449 21.26 16.76 16.12
N GLU A 450 22.08 16.84 15.07
CA GLU A 450 21.96 17.90 14.05
C GLU A 450 20.65 17.81 13.27
N PHE A 451 20.21 16.60 12.91
CA PHE A 451 18.93 16.37 12.24
C PHE A 451 17.73 16.75 13.12
N ASN A 452 17.76 16.41 14.41
CA ASN A 452 16.72 16.83 15.36
C ASN A 452 16.73 18.35 15.59
N SER A 453 17.90 18.98 15.61
CA SER A 453 18.02 20.43 15.72
C SER A 453 17.45 21.12 14.47
N HIS A 454 17.75 20.60 13.28
CA HIS A 454 17.20 21.08 12.02
C HIS A 454 15.66 20.93 11.97
N LEU A 455 15.13 19.76 12.33
CA LEU A 455 13.68 19.53 12.39
C LEU A 455 12.99 20.44 13.41
N LYS A 456 13.65 20.76 14.52
CA LYS A 456 13.11 21.69 15.51
C LYS A 456 13.05 23.12 14.95
N GLY A 457 14.13 23.57 14.29
CA GLY A 457 14.16 24.88 13.63
C GLY A 457 13.15 25.00 12.49
N GLU A 458 12.96 23.94 11.71
CA GLU A 458 11.98 23.92 10.62
C GLU A 458 10.53 23.92 11.14
N ASN A 459 10.26 23.23 12.25
CA ASN A 459 8.97 23.31 12.94
C ASN A 459 8.70 24.71 13.52
N GLU A 460 9.72 25.36 14.09
CA GLU A 460 9.59 26.74 14.57
C GLU A 460 9.30 27.72 13.42
N ARG A 461 10.01 27.57 12.29
CA ARG A 461 9.75 28.36 11.07
C ARG A 461 8.35 28.14 10.52
N LEU A 462 7.88 26.90 10.47
CA LEU A 462 6.52 26.60 10.00
C LEU A 462 5.44 27.18 10.94
N LYS A 463 5.67 27.17 12.25
CA LYS A 463 4.77 27.81 13.22
C LYS A 463 4.72 29.32 13.03
N GLU A 464 5.86 29.96 12.76
CA GLU A 464 5.94 31.40 12.50
C GLU A 464 5.19 31.76 11.20
N GLN A 465 5.41 31.00 10.12
CA GLN A 465 4.67 31.17 8.87
C GLN A 465 3.16 30.98 9.04
N LEU A 466 2.73 30.01 9.85
CA LEU A 466 1.32 29.79 10.15
C LEU A 466 0.73 30.99 10.93
N GLY A 467 1.49 31.54 11.89
CA GLY A 467 1.11 32.73 12.64
C GLY A 467 0.97 33.97 11.76
N ASP A 468 1.88 34.17 10.81
CA ASP A 468 1.81 35.27 9.83
C ASP A 468 0.58 35.16 8.94
N ARG A 469 0.31 33.96 8.42
CA ARG A 469 -0.89 33.71 7.60
C ARG A 469 -2.19 33.90 8.38
N MET A 470 -2.20 33.54 9.66
CA MET A 470 -3.36 33.79 10.53
C MET A 470 -3.60 35.29 10.74
N ARG A 471 -2.53 36.08 10.96
CA ARG A 471 -2.63 37.54 11.09
C ARG A 471 -3.13 38.19 9.81
N GLU A 472 -2.57 37.80 8.66
CA GLU A 472 -3.00 38.28 7.34
C GLU A 472 -4.50 37.98 7.09
N ASN A 473 -4.96 36.79 7.46
CA ASN A 473 -6.38 36.42 7.33
C ASN A 473 -7.28 37.26 8.25
N GLN A 474 -6.84 37.53 9.48
CA GLN A 474 -7.58 38.37 10.42
C GLN A 474 -7.66 39.83 9.97
N GLU A 475 -6.59 40.36 9.38
CA GLU A 475 -6.58 41.69 8.75
C GLU A 475 -7.55 41.77 7.58
N LEU A 476 -7.53 40.78 6.68
CA LEU A 476 -8.46 40.70 5.56
C LEU A 476 -9.93 40.60 6.02
N GLN A 477 -10.22 39.84 7.06
CA GLN A 477 -11.56 39.78 7.65
C GLN A 477 -11.99 41.14 8.22
N THR A 478 -11.08 41.86 8.87
CA THR A 478 -11.36 43.20 9.40
C THR A 478 -11.63 44.20 8.28
N GLN A 479 -10.84 44.18 7.20
CA GLN A 479 -11.08 45.00 6.01
C GLN A 479 -12.41 44.67 5.34
N LEU A 480 -12.76 43.38 5.25
CA LEU A 480 -14.05 42.95 4.72
C LEU A 480 -15.22 43.50 5.57
N GLY A 481 -15.09 43.45 6.90
CA GLY A 481 -16.09 44.02 7.82
C GLY A 481 -16.24 45.54 7.68
N GLN A 482 -15.14 46.28 7.54
CA GLN A 482 -15.16 47.73 7.30
C GLN A 482 -15.82 48.06 5.95
N PHE A 483 -15.51 47.29 4.91
CA PHE A 483 -16.12 47.47 3.59
C PHE A 483 -17.63 47.23 3.62
N GLN A 484 -18.08 46.17 4.32
CA GLN A 484 -19.50 45.89 4.51
C GLN A 484 -20.22 46.99 5.30
N ALA A 485 -19.61 47.51 6.37
CA ALA A 485 -20.15 48.62 7.13
C ALA A 485 -20.30 49.90 6.29
N MET A 486 -19.30 50.20 5.46
CA MET A 486 -19.34 51.33 4.53
C MET A 486 -20.44 51.16 3.46
N GLN A 487 -20.63 49.96 2.91
CA GLN A 487 -21.74 49.67 2.01
C GLN A 487 -23.10 49.90 2.68
N HIS A 488 -23.25 49.48 3.94
CA HIS A 488 -24.48 49.68 4.70
C HIS A 488 -24.76 51.17 4.95
N GLN A 489 -23.72 51.96 5.26
CA GLN A 489 -23.86 53.40 5.46
C GLN A 489 -24.23 54.15 4.16
N LEU A 490 -23.68 53.72 3.01
CA LEU A 490 -24.08 54.21 1.68
C LEU A 490 -25.54 53.90 1.36
N GLN A 491 -26.01 52.70 1.69
CA GLN A 491 -27.42 52.33 1.52
C GLN A 491 -28.35 53.17 2.41
N GLN A 492 -27.95 53.42 3.66
CA GLN A 492 -28.70 54.32 4.55
C GLN A 492 -28.71 55.77 4.04
N PHE A 493 -27.60 56.27 3.49
CA PHE A 493 -27.54 57.60 2.88
C PHE A 493 -28.46 57.72 1.66
N GLN A 494 -28.53 56.69 0.80
CA GLN A 494 -29.47 56.63 -0.32
C GLN A 494 -30.93 56.61 0.14
N GLN A 495 -31.24 55.91 1.24
CA GLN A 495 -32.59 55.88 1.81
C GLN A 495 -33.00 57.22 2.41
N LEU A 496 -32.06 57.93 3.08
CA LEU A 496 -32.30 59.27 3.62
C LEU A 496 -32.46 60.33 2.51
N PHE A 497 -31.68 60.25 1.43
CA PHE A 497 -31.86 61.14 0.27
C PHE A 497 -33.20 60.90 -0.44
N ASN A 498 -33.65 59.65 -0.53
CA ASN A 498 -34.97 59.33 -1.07
C ASN A 498 -36.14 59.74 -0.16
N GLN A 499 -35.91 59.95 1.15
CA GLN A 499 -36.93 60.47 2.08
C GLN A 499 -36.91 62.00 2.24
N ALA A 500 -35.75 62.66 2.11
CA ALA A 500 -35.62 64.12 2.21
C ALA A 500 -35.86 64.84 0.87
N GLY A 501 -35.79 64.15 -0.27
CA GLY A 501 -36.03 64.68 -1.61
C GLY A 501 -37.49 64.62 -2.06
N GLY A 502 -38.42 65.02 -1.20
CA GLY A 502 -39.83 65.18 -1.59
C GLY A 502 -40.10 66.58 -2.12
N GLN A 503 -39.78 66.86 -3.40
CA GLN A 503 -40.52 67.76 -4.32
C GLN A 503 -39.81 67.96 -5.68
N SER A 504 -40.45 67.45 -6.76
CA SER A 504 -40.47 67.81 -8.20
C SER A 504 -39.19 68.32 -8.90
N VAL A 505 -38.80 67.92 -10.12
CA VAL A 505 -39.50 67.91 -11.42
C VAL A 505 -38.63 67.10 -12.42
N GLY A 506 -39.24 66.36 -13.34
CA GLY A 506 -38.78 66.32 -14.75
C GLY A 506 -37.78 65.25 -15.19
N ASN A 507 -38.32 64.15 -15.71
CA ASN A 507 -38.01 63.56 -17.03
C ASN A 507 -36.52 63.42 -17.46
N SER A 508 -35.95 62.21 -17.34
CA SER A 508 -35.18 61.50 -18.40
C SER A 508 -34.51 60.20 -17.89
N GLN A 509 -34.98 59.04 -18.37
CA GLN A 509 -34.20 57.80 -18.47
C GLN A 509 -33.27 57.90 -19.70
N PRO A 510 -32.04 57.32 -19.72
CA PRO A 510 -31.77 55.88 -19.55
C PRO A 510 -30.36 55.56 -18.93
N PRO A 511 -29.76 54.35 -19.02
CA PRO A 511 -30.27 52.98 -18.96
C PRO A 511 -29.69 52.18 -17.75
N GLN A 512 -30.38 51.10 -17.35
CA GLN A 512 -29.84 50.10 -16.43
C GLN A 512 -28.83 49.19 -17.16
N ALA A 513 -27.59 49.15 -16.69
CA ALA A 513 -26.65 48.08 -16.98
C ALA A 513 -26.74 47.04 -15.87
N THR A 514 -27.45 45.95 -16.14
CA THR A 514 -27.40 44.71 -15.35
C THR A 514 -26.15 43.93 -15.72
N THR A 515 -25.18 43.81 -14.82
CA THR A 515 -24.13 42.79 -14.91
C THR A 515 -24.46 41.65 -13.95
N GLN A 516 -25.06 40.60 -14.50
CA GLN A 516 -25.10 39.27 -13.90
C GLN A 516 -23.72 38.59 -14.04
N PRO A 517 -23.32 37.70 -13.11
CA PRO A 517 -22.17 36.83 -13.29
C PRO A 517 -22.49 35.70 -14.28
N VAL A 518 -21.62 35.54 -15.26
CA VAL A 518 -21.71 34.59 -16.39
C VAL A 518 -21.53 33.15 -15.89
N ALA A 519 -22.59 32.35 -16.00
CA ALA A 519 -22.53 30.89 -16.07
C ALA A 519 -22.71 30.49 -17.54
N ASN A 520 -21.66 30.00 -18.19
CA ASN A 520 -21.74 29.47 -19.56
C ASN A 520 -21.88 27.95 -19.53
N SER A 521 -23.11 27.49 -19.72
CA SER A 521 -23.47 26.17 -20.19
C SER A 521 -23.43 26.14 -21.72
N PHE A 522 -22.71 25.17 -22.30
CA PHE A 522 -22.79 24.86 -23.73
C PHE A 522 -23.54 23.53 -23.91
N GLN A 523 -24.74 23.61 -24.51
CA GLN A 523 -25.30 22.53 -25.32
C GLN A 523 -25.64 23.09 -26.71
N PRO A 524 -25.47 22.29 -27.78
CA PRO A 524 -25.61 22.75 -29.16
C PRO A 524 -26.99 22.42 -29.77
N GLN A 525 -27.52 23.32 -30.60
CA GLN A 525 -28.62 23.02 -31.53
C GLN A 525 -28.41 23.65 -32.92
N ARG A 526 -28.11 22.76 -33.89
CA ARG A 526 -28.81 22.49 -35.18
C ARG A 526 -29.34 23.64 -36.07
N ALA A 527 -28.96 23.61 -37.34
CA ALA A 527 -29.82 23.82 -38.54
C ALA A 527 -29.15 23.12 -39.76
N MET A 528 -29.77 22.10 -40.38
CA MET A 528 -30.50 22.08 -41.69
C MET A 528 -29.59 22.38 -42.92
N ALA A 529 -29.59 21.65 -44.05
CA ALA A 529 -30.69 21.01 -44.78
C ALA A 529 -30.23 19.99 -45.87
N THR A 530 -31.16 19.08 -46.27
CA THR A 530 -31.40 18.44 -47.62
C THR A 530 -30.29 17.57 -48.27
N ALA A 531 -30.53 16.45 -48.98
CA ALA A 531 -31.66 16.00 -49.80
C ALA A 531 -31.69 14.45 -49.98
N GLN A 532 -32.77 13.98 -50.60
CA GLN A 532 -33.22 12.60 -50.88
C GLN A 532 -32.34 11.82 -51.89
N ALA A 533 -32.33 10.48 -51.84
CA ALA A 533 -33.03 9.60 -52.81
C ALA A 533 -32.50 8.14 -52.89
N GLN A 534 -33.41 7.22 -52.62
CA GLN A 534 -33.73 5.95 -53.34
C GLN A 534 -32.66 4.87 -53.59
N GLN A 535 -32.93 3.70 -53.01
CA GLN A 535 -32.52 2.38 -53.51
C GLN A 535 -33.20 2.07 -54.86
N PRO A 536 -32.69 1.08 -55.60
CA PRO A 536 -33.58 0.00 -56.02
C PRO A 536 -33.03 -1.41 -55.78
N VAL A 537 -34.00 -2.32 -55.67
CA VAL A 537 -33.92 -3.76 -55.48
C VAL A 537 -33.99 -4.45 -56.85
N SER A 538 -33.28 -5.57 -57.07
CA SER A 538 -33.85 -6.87 -57.53
C SER A 538 -32.84 -7.86 -58.18
N SER A 539 -32.72 -9.02 -57.51
CA SER A 539 -32.69 -10.43 -57.97
C SER A 539 -31.99 -10.91 -59.26
N GLY A 540 -31.23 -12.03 -59.13
CA GLY A 540 -31.39 -13.20 -60.04
C GLY A 540 -30.14 -13.95 -60.54
N GLN A 541 -29.77 -15.04 -59.84
CA GLN A 541 -29.31 -16.37 -60.32
C GLN A 541 -27.97 -16.62 -61.11
N ASN A 542 -27.22 -17.58 -60.55
CA ASN A 542 -26.49 -18.73 -61.15
C ASN A 542 -25.06 -18.64 -61.75
N ASN A 543 -24.17 -19.35 -61.01
CA ASN A 543 -23.19 -20.37 -61.41
C ASN A 543 -21.78 -20.04 -61.99
N GLN A 544 -20.78 -20.52 -61.21
CA GLN A 544 -19.50 -21.16 -61.56
C GLN A 544 -18.34 -20.27 -62.08
N SER A 545 -17.35 -19.98 -61.22
CA SER A 545 -16.15 -20.82 -60.97
C SER A 545 -14.96 -20.01 -60.41
N ALA A 546 -14.24 -20.62 -59.45
CA ALA A 546 -12.85 -20.39 -59.04
C ALA A 546 -12.39 -18.98 -58.59
N GLY A 547 -12.50 -18.73 -57.29
CA GLY A 547 -11.76 -17.68 -56.59
C GLY A 547 -12.25 -17.58 -55.15
N ARG A 548 -11.59 -18.24 -54.20
CA ARG A 548 -11.97 -18.21 -52.79
C ARG A 548 -11.79 -16.77 -52.30
N SER A 549 -12.87 -15.98 -52.23
CA SER A 549 -12.80 -14.62 -51.68
C SER A 549 -12.48 -14.74 -50.19
N LEU A 550 -11.29 -14.28 -49.80
CA LEU A 550 -10.88 -14.20 -48.40
C LEU A 550 -11.98 -13.50 -47.60
N SER A 551 -12.26 -14.01 -46.41
CA SER A 551 -13.18 -13.36 -45.48
C SER A 551 -12.69 -11.94 -45.21
N LYS A 552 -13.60 -10.97 -45.05
CA LYS A 552 -13.26 -9.60 -44.66
C LYS A 552 -12.38 -9.55 -43.40
N SER A 553 -12.51 -10.54 -42.51
CA SER A 553 -11.64 -10.68 -41.34
C SER A 553 -10.22 -11.13 -41.70
N GLU A 554 -10.04 -12.03 -42.66
CA GLU A 554 -8.73 -12.50 -43.10
C GLU A 554 -7.97 -11.43 -43.89
N GLN A 555 -8.70 -10.56 -44.60
CA GLN A 555 -8.10 -9.41 -45.28
C GLN A 555 -7.51 -8.41 -44.28
N ILE A 556 -8.26 -8.07 -43.23
CA ILE A 556 -7.78 -7.15 -42.19
C ILE A 556 -6.60 -7.75 -41.42
N ASP A 557 -6.62 -9.06 -41.14
CA ASP A 557 -5.50 -9.74 -40.46
C ASP A 557 -4.22 -9.66 -41.31
N ARG A 558 -4.34 -9.87 -42.64
CA ARG A 558 -3.22 -9.73 -43.58
C ARG A 558 -2.71 -8.30 -43.70
N GLU A 559 -3.58 -7.30 -43.66
CA GLU A 559 -3.16 -5.88 -43.69
C GLU A 559 -2.32 -5.53 -42.45
N VAL A 560 -2.74 -5.99 -41.27
CA VAL A 560 -1.96 -5.77 -40.04
C VAL A 560 -0.64 -6.54 -40.07
N GLU A 561 -0.64 -7.78 -40.57
CA GLU A 561 0.58 -8.58 -40.72
C GLU A 561 1.57 -7.93 -41.69
N GLN A 562 1.07 -7.42 -42.83
CA GLN A 562 1.87 -6.71 -43.82
C GLN A 562 2.52 -5.46 -43.19
N LEU A 563 1.75 -4.68 -42.43
CA LEU A 563 2.27 -3.51 -41.72
C LEU A 563 3.36 -3.88 -40.70
N ILE A 564 3.21 -5.01 -39.99
CA ILE A 564 4.26 -5.52 -39.08
C ILE A 564 5.55 -5.80 -39.86
N ARG A 565 5.44 -6.49 -41.00
CA ARG A 565 6.59 -6.84 -41.85
C ARG A 565 7.28 -5.61 -42.43
N GLU A 566 6.52 -4.58 -42.80
CA GLU A 566 7.09 -3.32 -43.31
C GLU A 566 7.87 -2.56 -42.23
N ILE A 567 7.40 -2.57 -40.97
CA ILE A 567 8.16 -1.97 -39.85
C ILE A 567 9.43 -2.78 -39.57
N MET A 568 9.37 -4.12 -39.63
CA MET A 568 10.56 -4.97 -39.50
C MET A 568 11.56 -4.68 -40.61
N GLN A 569 11.11 -4.56 -41.86
CA GLN A 569 11.96 -4.21 -42.99
C GLN A 569 12.59 -2.82 -42.83
N TYR A 570 11.83 -1.84 -42.34
CA TYR A 570 12.37 -0.51 -42.01
C TYR A 570 13.52 -0.61 -40.98
N ASN A 571 13.32 -1.40 -39.92
CA ASN A 571 14.35 -1.60 -38.88
C ASN A 571 15.61 -2.30 -39.40
N ASP A 572 15.45 -3.21 -40.36
CA ASP A 572 16.54 -3.97 -40.97
C ASP A 572 17.34 -3.16 -42.00
N GLN A 573 16.66 -2.32 -42.79
CA GLN A 573 17.23 -1.75 -44.01
C GLN A 573 17.37 -0.23 -44.00
N GLN A 574 16.55 0.48 -43.22
CA GLN A 574 16.45 1.94 -43.30
C GLN A 574 16.88 2.65 -42.01
N ALA A 575 16.70 2.03 -40.85
CA ALA A 575 17.16 2.59 -39.58
C ALA A 575 18.69 2.64 -39.51
N ALA A 576 19.26 3.82 -39.24
CA ALA A 576 20.71 4.00 -39.17
C ALA A 576 21.33 3.36 -37.92
N ASP A 577 20.60 3.34 -36.81
CA ASP A 577 21.03 2.73 -35.54
C ASP A 577 19.83 2.26 -34.67
N ASP A 578 20.12 1.70 -33.48
CA ASP A 578 19.10 1.19 -32.54
C ASP A 578 18.14 2.29 -32.03
N SER A 579 18.54 3.55 -32.08
CA SER A 579 17.69 4.68 -31.68
C SER A 579 16.58 4.97 -32.69
N GLU A 580 16.76 4.62 -33.96
CA GLU A 580 15.75 4.76 -35.00
C GLU A 580 14.85 3.52 -35.17
N ARG A 581 15.26 2.36 -34.64
CA ARG A 581 14.51 1.10 -34.77
C ARG A 581 13.26 1.06 -33.89
N TRP A 582 12.12 0.67 -34.44
CA TRP A 582 10.84 0.64 -33.75
C TRP A 582 10.51 -0.73 -33.18
N GLN A 583 10.17 -0.76 -31.88
CA GLN A 583 9.49 -1.92 -31.33
C GLN A 583 8.06 -1.98 -31.89
N VAL A 584 7.77 -3.09 -32.56
CA VAL A 584 6.43 -3.38 -33.07
C VAL A 584 5.55 -3.89 -31.93
N ASN A 585 4.64 -3.05 -31.43
CA ASN A 585 3.72 -3.41 -30.36
C ASN A 585 2.31 -2.84 -30.65
N GLN A 586 1.33 -3.20 -29.81
CA GLN A 586 -0.06 -2.78 -29.99
C GLN A 586 -0.22 -1.25 -30.06
N SER A 587 0.58 -0.49 -29.32
CA SER A 587 0.51 0.98 -29.31
C SER A 587 1.04 1.57 -30.62
N THR A 588 2.18 1.08 -31.11
CA THR A 588 2.74 1.49 -32.40
C THR A 588 1.77 1.21 -33.53
N LEU A 589 1.24 -0.01 -33.61
CA LEU A 589 0.30 -0.39 -34.68
C LEU A 589 -1.00 0.41 -34.59
N LYS A 590 -1.54 0.66 -33.40
CA LYS A 590 -2.75 1.50 -33.23
C LYS A 590 -2.56 2.94 -33.72
N GLN A 591 -1.33 3.46 -33.73
CA GLN A 591 -1.03 4.78 -34.27
C GLN A 591 -0.81 4.79 -35.79
N LEU A 592 -0.59 3.62 -36.40
CA LEU A 592 -0.32 3.44 -37.82
C LEU A 592 -1.52 2.86 -38.59
N THR A 593 -2.50 2.26 -37.92
CA THR A 593 -3.71 1.70 -38.54
C THR A 593 -4.98 2.09 -37.78
N THR A 594 -6.11 2.17 -38.50
CA THR A 594 -7.46 2.38 -37.93
C THR A 594 -8.09 1.08 -37.39
N THR A 595 -7.38 -0.04 -37.46
CA THR A 595 -7.89 -1.36 -37.07
C THR A 595 -8.13 -1.49 -35.56
N HIS A 596 -9.19 -2.21 -35.19
CA HIS A 596 -9.56 -2.43 -33.78
C HIS A 596 -8.49 -3.20 -33.00
N GLN A 597 -8.28 -2.82 -31.74
CA GLN A 597 -7.24 -3.37 -30.86
C GLN A 597 -7.28 -4.90 -30.72
N ASN A 598 -8.47 -5.50 -30.69
CA ASN A 598 -8.61 -6.96 -30.58
C ASN A 598 -8.05 -7.70 -31.81
N VAL A 599 -8.14 -7.10 -32.98
CA VAL A 599 -7.60 -7.66 -34.23
C VAL A 599 -6.08 -7.52 -34.24
N ILE A 600 -5.56 -6.35 -33.89
CA ILE A 600 -4.10 -6.12 -33.75
C ILE A 600 -3.49 -7.12 -32.76
N LYS A 601 -4.14 -7.31 -31.61
CA LYS A 601 -3.69 -8.28 -30.59
C LYS A 601 -3.69 -9.70 -31.14
N ARG A 602 -4.76 -10.13 -31.82
CA ARG A 602 -4.86 -11.45 -32.44
C ARG A 602 -3.73 -11.71 -33.43
N VAL A 603 -3.37 -10.72 -34.26
CA VAL A 603 -2.31 -10.86 -35.26
C VAL A 603 -0.94 -10.93 -34.59
N ILE A 604 -0.63 -10.02 -33.64
CA ILE A 604 0.65 -10.04 -32.89
C ILE A 604 0.86 -11.36 -32.14
N GLU A 605 -0.20 -11.93 -31.56
CA GLU A 605 -0.17 -13.18 -30.79
C GLU A 605 -0.39 -14.43 -31.65
N GLY A 606 -0.59 -14.25 -32.97
CA GLY A 606 -0.86 -15.31 -33.94
C GLY A 606 0.41 -15.80 -34.65
N ASP A 607 0.29 -16.05 -35.95
CA ASP A 607 1.33 -16.74 -36.73
C ASP A 607 2.66 -15.96 -36.82
N ILE A 608 2.62 -14.62 -36.76
CA ILE A 608 3.84 -13.78 -36.82
C ILE A 608 4.55 -13.63 -35.47
N ALA A 609 3.98 -14.12 -34.36
CA ALA A 609 4.50 -13.89 -33.01
C ALA A 609 5.96 -14.33 -32.83
N SER A 610 6.31 -15.51 -33.34
CA SER A 610 7.67 -16.07 -33.23
C SER A 610 8.69 -15.26 -34.04
N GLU A 611 8.31 -14.82 -35.24
CA GLU A 611 9.15 -14.01 -36.12
C GLU A 611 9.36 -12.61 -35.53
N LEU A 612 8.30 -12.01 -34.99
CA LEU A 612 8.33 -10.72 -34.33
C LEU A 612 9.22 -10.72 -33.08
N GLN A 613 9.11 -11.79 -32.28
CA GLN A 613 9.95 -11.97 -31.10
C GLN A 613 11.43 -12.10 -31.47
N ALA A 614 11.77 -12.91 -32.49
CA ALA A 614 13.14 -13.05 -32.96
C ALA A 614 13.73 -11.73 -33.46
N HIS A 615 12.94 -10.94 -34.19
CA HIS A 615 13.35 -9.60 -34.63
C HIS A 615 13.55 -8.65 -33.44
N HIS A 616 12.67 -8.67 -32.43
CA HIS A 616 12.88 -7.84 -31.22
C HIS A 616 14.13 -8.27 -30.45
N ASP A 617 14.39 -9.57 -30.33
CA ASP A 617 15.57 -10.11 -29.66
C ASP A 617 16.87 -9.71 -30.40
N GLN A 618 16.85 -9.70 -31.73
CA GLN A 618 18.00 -9.32 -32.56
C GLN A 618 18.47 -7.87 -32.29
N TYR A 619 17.54 -6.94 -32.07
CA TYR A 619 17.83 -5.52 -31.85
C TYR A 619 17.61 -5.05 -30.40
N GLY A 620 17.34 -5.96 -29.47
CA GLY A 620 17.10 -5.63 -28.06
C GLY A 620 15.86 -4.74 -27.82
N LEU A 621 14.84 -4.83 -28.68
CA LEU A 621 13.63 -4.00 -28.65
C LEU A 621 12.64 -4.52 -27.60
N HIS A 622 12.94 -4.29 -26.31
CA HIS A 622 12.10 -4.77 -25.21
C HIS A 622 11.67 -3.68 -24.23
N GLY A 623 10.49 -3.87 -23.66
CA GLY A 623 9.94 -3.01 -22.61
C GLY A 623 9.28 -1.73 -23.12
N ARG A 624 8.50 -1.08 -22.23
CA ARG A 624 7.66 0.08 -22.54
C ARG A 624 8.44 1.34 -22.97
N MET A 625 9.76 1.33 -22.82
CA MET A 625 10.63 2.47 -23.14
C MET A 625 11.29 2.36 -24.52
N ALA A 626 11.16 1.24 -25.24
CA ALA A 626 11.81 1.02 -26.52
C ALA A 626 11.41 2.04 -27.61
N ASN A 627 10.19 2.60 -27.51
CA ASN A 627 9.69 3.64 -28.43
C ASN A 627 9.59 5.03 -27.77
N ARG A 628 10.13 5.23 -26.56
CA ARG A 628 9.97 6.49 -25.83
C ARG A 628 10.79 7.59 -26.49
N GLY A 629 10.13 8.71 -26.81
CA GLY A 629 10.77 9.88 -27.43
C GLY A 629 10.94 9.77 -28.95
N LYS A 630 10.49 8.68 -29.58
CA LYS A 630 10.49 8.51 -31.04
C LYS A 630 9.25 9.16 -31.64
N ASP A 631 9.44 9.89 -32.74
CA ASP A 631 8.34 10.54 -33.46
C ASP A 631 7.69 9.56 -34.44
N ILE A 632 6.45 9.17 -34.17
CA ILE A 632 5.69 8.22 -34.99
C ILE A 632 5.43 8.75 -36.40
N ASP A 633 5.42 10.06 -36.61
CA ASP A 633 5.17 10.64 -37.92
C ASP A 633 6.37 10.45 -38.87
N LEU A 634 7.60 10.27 -38.33
CA LEU A 634 8.76 9.84 -39.12
C LEU A 634 8.56 8.42 -39.65
N LEU A 635 8.07 7.51 -38.80
CA LEU A 635 7.79 6.14 -39.22
C LEU A 635 6.65 6.10 -40.24
N LYS A 636 5.57 6.87 -40.05
CA LYS A 636 4.49 6.99 -41.05
C LYS A 636 5.00 7.46 -42.40
N THR A 637 5.88 8.47 -42.40
CA THR A 637 6.49 9.00 -43.63
C THR A 637 7.34 7.94 -44.32
N ALA A 638 8.17 7.20 -43.57
CA ALA A 638 9.01 6.13 -44.10
C ALA A 638 8.18 4.94 -44.66
N LEU A 639 7.03 4.66 -44.06
CA LEU A 639 6.10 3.61 -44.50
C LEU A 639 5.09 4.10 -45.56
N GLY A 640 5.14 5.37 -45.97
CA GLY A 640 4.21 5.92 -46.97
C GLY A 640 2.76 6.04 -46.51
N ILE A 641 2.51 6.09 -45.19
CA ILE A 641 1.16 6.18 -44.60
C ILE A 641 0.77 7.67 -44.49
N ASN A 642 -0.06 8.15 -45.41
CA ASN A 642 -0.58 9.52 -45.40
C ASN A 642 -1.72 9.71 -44.37
N LYS A 643 -1.83 10.92 -43.80
CA LYS A 643 -2.84 11.31 -42.78
C LYS A 643 -4.28 11.15 -43.25
#